data_AF-A0A951JAR7-F1
#
_entry.id   AF-A0A951JAR7-F1
#
_cell.length_a   1.000
_cell.length_b   1.000
_cell.length_c   1.000
_cell.angle_alpha   90.00
_cell.angle_beta   90.00
_cell.angle_gamma   90.00
#
_symmetry.space_group_name_H-M   'P 1'
#
loop_
_entity.id
_entity.type
_entity.pdbx_description
1 polymer ?
#
loop_
_entity_poly.entity_id
_entity_poly.type
_entity_poly.pdbx_seq_one_letter_code
_entity_poly.pdbx_strand_id
1 'polypeptide(L)'
;MPLAMVGVSHHTAPVEVRERFAYTPAEAVEALRALRDEARVEEAVLLSTCNRTEVYLYPALDDSKLDAVEAVLALKSGRLAQPVREYLYRRRGADAARHLFRVTAGLDSLVLGEAEIQGQVKEAYRRSSEDLDPPAVGTVLNRLFQTALSVGGQVREETRVNEGSASVASVAVDVAGKIFGDLRGKRVLVLGAGETSELVVRALGRQGVEGVVVANRTYARATSLAERLRGRAVRLERITAALANVDIVVASTAAPHPLITPDTLHEAFPRGVRHPLLVIDIAIPRDVDAAVGAEHNVFLYNVDDLHRILDENLDRRQGAVMEAEAIADEGARDFDAWYRGLAVVPVIRSLREGAERQRQREMERLLSSVEHWSDEERAAVEAFSRRLLNKWLHGPTVRLRDGAAEGRGAEVLEAAHLLLGIDPGRGGAAPDAIQQVLEAEPSVLQQNGQFSLAPEVAAERLAQMDAQAPARFRDLHLRALTLLQDEIERGAAGRGEAYATVVARLAEALLNREPNSLFPLIDQVRRGPPLAQPARHLLDYYEGAALFRTDRYAEALACFARLLADPALAPRLRGRTLNTAAPCFFLTGQVQRALDNFTASLAVWQELHEPAEEAKVLLNMGIVAYELHRYDEAEEHLRLATDLCRSAGALSWHAAAQNELGLVYRDQ
;
A
#
# COMPACT_ATOMS: atom_id res chain seq x y z
N MET A 1 5.17 -16.43 -7.17
CA MET A 1 4.64 -15.88 -5.91
C MET A 1 3.51 -16.77 -5.40
N PRO A 2 3.73 -17.60 -4.36
CA PRO A 2 2.72 -18.47 -3.75
C PRO A 2 1.79 -17.68 -2.81
N LEU A 3 1.24 -16.57 -3.30
CA LEU A 3 0.16 -15.84 -2.63
C LEU A 3 -1.17 -16.39 -3.15
N ALA A 4 -2.16 -16.56 -2.29
CA ALA A 4 -3.50 -16.91 -2.73
C ALA A 4 -4.59 -16.33 -1.82
N MET A 5 -5.82 -16.34 -2.32
CA MET A 5 -7.01 -16.03 -1.52
C MET A 5 -8.17 -16.97 -1.87
N VAL A 6 -9.04 -17.20 -0.89
CA VAL A 6 -10.39 -17.78 -1.08
C VAL A 6 -11.42 -16.85 -0.47
N GLY A 7 -12.55 -16.65 -1.15
CA GLY A 7 -13.59 -15.79 -0.59
C GLY A 7 -14.94 -15.97 -1.25
N VAL A 8 -15.92 -15.29 -0.66
CA VAL A 8 -17.28 -15.12 -1.16
C VAL A 8 -17.57 -13.62 -1.20
N SER A 9 -18.28 -13.15 -2.22
CA SER A 9 -18.63 -11.74 -2.38
C SER A 9 -20.02 -11.57 -2.96
N HIS A 10 -20.50 -10.34 -3.01
CA HIS A 10 -21.77 -9.98 -3.63
C HIS A 10 -21.87 -10.37 -5.12
N HIS A 11 -20.74 -10.59 -5.81
CA HIS A 11 -20.72 -11.10 -7.18
C HIS A 11 -21.04 -12.59 -7.27
N THR A 12 -20.66 -13.36 -6.25
CA THR A 12 -20.78 -14.83 -6.28
C THR A 12 -21.94 -15.35 -5.44
N ALA A 13 -22.43 -14.58 -4.48
CA ALA A 13 -23.46 -15.02 -3.55
C ALA A 13 -24.46 -13.91 -3.20
N PRO A 14 -25.78 -14.21 -3.17
CA PRO A 14 -26.79 -13.27 -2.69
C PRO A 14 -26.66 -13.07 -1.17
N VAL A 15 -27.30 -12.02 -0.62
CA VAL A 15 -27.18 -11.65 0.80
C VAL A 15 -27.56 -12.78 1.77
N GLU A 16 -28.57 -13.60 1.43
CA GLU A 16 -29.02 -14.77 2.23
C GLU A 16 -27.90 -15.79 2.44
N VAL A 17 -27.00 -15.89 1.47
CA VAL A 17 -25.85 -16.79 1.52
C VAL A 17 -24.69 -16.09 2.22
N ARG A 18 -24.39 -14.82 1.88
CA ARG A 18 -23.27 -14.07 2.46
C ARG A 18 -23.39 -13.86 3.96
N GLU A 19 -24.58 -13.64 4.49
CA GLU A 19 -24.79 -13.47 5.94
C GLU A 19 -24.33 -14.70 6.75
N ARG A 20 -24.32 -15.89 6.12
CA ARG A 20 -23.82 -17.13 6.71
C ARG A 20 -22.29 -17.18 6.78
N PHE A 21 -21.58 -16.38 6.00
CA PHE A 21 -20.12 -16.26 6.01
C PHE A 21 -19.63 -15.03 6.80
N ALA A 22 -20.51 -14.27 7.45
CA ALA A 22 -20.12 -13.08 8.20
C ALA A 22 -19.41 -13.46 9.51
N TYR A 23 -18.19 -12.97 9.72
CA TYR A 23 -17.41 -13.20 10.93
C TYR A 23 -17.44 -11.98 11.85
N THR A 24 -17.76 -12.20 13.11
CA THR A 24 -17.46 -11.22 14.16
C THR A 24 -15.94 -11.14 14.40
N PRO A 25 -15.43 -10.07 15.04
CA PRO A 25 -14.01 -9.96 15.35
C PRO A 25 -13.42 -11.14 16.11
N ALA A 26 -14.15 -11.67 17.09
CA ALA A 26 -13.71 -12.83 17.89
C ALA A 26 -13.65 -14.11 17.05
N GLU A 27 -14.70 -14.39 16.26
CA GLU A 27 -14.75 -15.57 15.39
C GLU A 27 -13.66 -15.53 14.31
N ALA A 28 -13.31 -14.35 13.80
CA ALA A 28 -12.23 -14.20 12.82
C ALA A 28 -10.88 -14.63 13.41
N VAL A 29 -10.60 -14.25 14.66
CA VAL A 29 -9.39 -14.67 15.38
C VAL A 29 -9.36 -16.19 15.60
N GLU A 30 -10.49 -16.80 15.97
CA GLU A 30 -10.62 -18.25 16.12
C GLU A 30 -10.40 -18.99 14.80
N ALA A 31 -10.96 -18.49 13.69
CA ALA A 31 -10.76 -19.06 12.37
C ALA A 31 -9.29 -19.00 11.92
N LEU A 32 -8.61 -17.88 12.18
CA LEU A 32 -7.17 -17.74 11.88
C LEU A 32 -6.33 -18.69 12.73
N ARG A 33 -6.68 -18.93 14.00
CA ARG A 33 -6.01 -19.93 14.85
C ARG A 33 -6.20 -21.35 14.30
N ALA A 34 -7.41 -21.71 13.88
CA ALA A 34 -7.67 -23.01 13.28
C ALA A 34 -6.83 -23.23 12.00
N LEU A 35 -6.75 -22.22 11.12
CA LEU A 35 -5.91 -22.29 9.93
C LEU A 35 -4.42 -22.47 10.24
N ARG A 36 -3.93 -21.78 11.26
CA ARG A 36 -2.54 -21.90 11.72
C ARG A 36 -2.25 -23.27 12.34
N ASP A 37 -3.08 -23.68 13.29
CA ASP A 37 -2.80 -24.81 14.17
C ASP A 37 -3.15 -26.16 13.50
N GLU A 38 -4.20 -26.21 12.69
CA GLU A 38 -4.66 -27.45 12.03
C GLU A 38 -4.14 -27.59 10.60
N ALA A 39 -4.18 -26.49 9.82
CA ALA A 39 -3.80 -26.51 8.40
C ALA A 39 -2.37 -26.02 8.14
N ARG A 40 -1.63 -25.64 9.19
CA ARG A 40 -0.25 -25.13 9.11
C ARG A 40 -0.09 -23.98 8.12
N VAL A 41 -1.08 -23.10 8.07
CA VAL A 41 -0.99 -21.84 7.32
C VAL A 41 -0.11 -20.87 8.10
N GLU A 42 0.97 -20.40 7.50
CA GLU A 42 1.99 -19.57 8.17
C GLU A 42 1.54 -18.10 8.27
N GLU A 43 1.02 -17.55 7.18
CA GLU A 43 0.44 -16.21 7.16
C GLU A 43 -1.00 -16.27 6.63
N ALA A 44 -1.95 -15.64 7.33
CA ALA A 44 -3.33 -15.48 6.90
C ALA A 44 -3.96 -14.17 7.41
N VAL A 45 -4.81 -13.55 6.58
CA VAL A 45 -5.67 -12.41 6.97
C VAL A 45 -7.10 -12.68 6.54
N LEU A 46 -8.05 -12.52 7.47
CA LEU A 46 -9.48 -12.67 7.22
C LEU A 46 -10.17 -11.31 7.16
N LEU A 47 -10.63 -10.93 5.98
CA LEU A 47 -11.46 -9.75 5.72
C LEU A 47 -12.92 -10.18 5.67
N SER A 48 -13.73 -9.76 6.64
CA SER A 48 -15.18 -9.96 6.61
C SER A 48 -15.87 -8.60 6.72
N THR A 49 -16.73 -8.33 5.74
CA THR A 49 -17.51 -7.10 5.60
C THR A 49 -18.95 -7.46 5.27
N CYS A 50 -19.80 -6.45 5.08
CA CYS A 50 -21.14 -6.68 4.57
C CYS A 50 -21.14 -7.31 3.17
N ASN A 51 -20.12 -7.03 2.35
CA ASN A 51 -20.09 -7.34 0.92
C ASN A 51 -19.20 -8.52 0.51
N ARG A 52 -18.37 -9.00 1.45
CA ARG A 52 -17.43 -10.10 1.21
C ARG A 52 -16.94 -10.74 2.50
N THR A 53 -16.57 -12.00 2.39
CA THR A 53 -15.67 -12.67 3.34
C THR A 53 -14.55 -13.30 2.54
N GLU A 54 -13.32 -12.84 2.77
CA GLU A 54 -12.11 -13.25 2.05
C GLU A 54 -11.00 -13.61 3.02
N VAL A 55 -10.27 -14.68 2.71
CA VAL A 55 -9.08 -15.09 3.45
C VAL A 55 -7.90 -15.06 2.48
N TYR A 56 -6.92 -14.21 2.77
CA TYR A 56 -5.65 -14.13 2.07
C TYR A 56 -4.62 -14.97 2.81
N LEU A 57 -3.82 -15.77 2.12
CA LEU A 57 -2.84 -16.65 2.75
C LEU A 57 -1.51 -16.74 2.00
N TYR A 58 -0.44 -16.98 2.76
CA TYR A 58 0.91 -17.16 2.24
C TYR A 58 1.75 -18.07 3.18
N PRO A 59 2.64 -18.92 2.65
CA PRO A 59 2.72 -19.39 1.27
C PRO A 59 1.64 -20.45 0.93
N ALA A 60 1.01 -20.30 -0.24
CA ALA A 60 0.10 -21.24 -0.88
C ALA A 60 0.79 -22.00 -2.03
N LEU A 61 1.63 -22.99 -1.70
CA LEU A 61 2.41 -23.75 -2.68
C LEU A 61 1.57 -24.75 -3.49
N ASP A 62 0.53 -25.29 -2.87
CA ASP A 62 -0.43 -26.22 -3.47
C ASP A 62 -1.87 -25.86 -3.06
N ASP A 63 -2.83 -26.71 -3.41
CA ASP A 63 -4.25 -26.49 -3.14
C ASP A 63 -4.66 -26.89 -1.72
N SER A 64 -3.82 -27.62 -0.97
CA SER A 64 -4.19 -28.14 0.36
C SER A 64 -4.55 -27.03 1.35
N LYS A 65 -3.80 -25.92 1.33
CA LYS A 65 -4.07 -24.75 2.18
C LYS A 65 -5.30 -23.98 1.74
N LEU A 66 -5.61 -23.96 0.44
CA LEU A 66 -6.82 -23.36 -0.08
C LEU A 66 -8.04 -24.20 0.29
N ASP A 67 -7.95 -25.52 0.18
CA ASP A 67 -8.98 -26.47 0.59
C ASP A 67 -9.25 -26.37 2.10
N ALA A 68 -8.22 -26.13 2.91
CA ALA A 68 -8.37 -25.88 4.34
C ALA A 68 -9.15 -24.57 4.63
N VAL A 69 -8.87 -23.50 3.88
CA VAL A 69 -9.66 -22.26 3.98
C VAL A 69 -11.11 -22.51 3.55
N GLU A 70 -11.34 -23.27 2.48
CA GLU A 70 -12.70 -23.64 2.08
C GLU A 70 -13.42 -24.43 3.16
N ALA A 71 -12.74 -25.34 3.84
CA ALA A 71 -13.30 -26.09 4.96
C ALA A 71 -13.70 -25.17 6.12
N VAL A 72 -12.86 -24.20 6.50
CA VAL A 72 -13.16 -23.21 7.55
C VAL A 72 -14.37 -22.34 7.17
N LEU A 73 -14.43 -21.88 5.91
CA LEU A 73 -15.57 -21.11 5.41
C LEU A 73 -16.85 -21.96 5.35
N ALA A 74 -16.74 -23.23 4.95
CA ALA A 74 -17.86 -24.16 4.93
C ALA A 74 -18.42 -24.42 6.32
N LEU A 75 -17.55 -24.64 7.31
CA LEU A 75 -17.92 -24.80 8.72
C LEU A 75 -18.70 -23.59 9.24
N LYS A 76 -18.26 -22.37 8.91
CA LYS A 76 -18.95 -21.13 9.30
C LYS A 76 -20.33 -21.02 8.67
N SER A 77 -20.46 -21.29 7.38
CA SER A 77 -21.73 -21.16 6.66
C SER A 77 -22.79 -22.19 7.07
N GLY A 78 -22.34 -23.35 7.55
CA GLY A 78 -23.18 -24.51 7.83
C GLY A 78 -23.79 -25.09 6.55
N ARG A 79 -24.97 -25.70 6.67
CA ARG A 79 -25.67 -26.29 5.53
C ARG A 79 -26.35 -25.20 4.69
N LEU A 80 -25.97 -25.11 3.42
CA LEU A 80 -26.58 -24.23 2.42
C LEU A 80 -27.41 -25.04 1.41
N ALA A 81 -28.18 -24.35 0.56
CA ALA A 81 -29.00 -24.97 -0.49
C ALA A 81 -28.15 -25.57 -1.62
N GLN A 82 -27.03 -24.94 -1.95
CA GLN A 82 -26.03 -25.41 -2.92
C GLN A 82 -24.70 -25.70 -2.20
N PRO A 83 -23.81 -26.54 -2.78
CA PRO A 83 -22.48 -26.77 -2.23
C PRO A 83 -21.71 -25.45 -2.04
N VAL A 84 -21.10 -25.26 -0.87
CA VAL A 84 -20.35 -24.03 -0.50
C VAL A 84 -19.38 -23.58 -1.60
N ARG A 85 -18.64 -24.53 -2.18
CA ARG A 85 -17.66 -24.28 -3.25
C ARG A 85 -18.22 -23.53 -4.46
N GLU A 86 -19.52 -23.61 -4.74
CA GLU A 86 -20.15 -22.92 -5.88
C GLU A 86 -20.27 -21.41 -5.65
N TYR A 87 -20.22 -20.97 -4.38
CA TYR A 87 -20.22 -19.57 -3.99
C TYR A 87 -18.80 -19.00 -3.80
N LEU A 88 -17.78 -19.86 -3.73
CA LEU A 88 -16.40 -19.46 -3.45
C LEU A 88 -15.64 -19.14 -4.74
N TYR A 89 -14.75 -18.15 -4.68
CA TYR A 89 -13.76 -17.89 -5.72
C TYR A 89 -12.35 -17.93 -5.13
N ARG A 90 -11.39 -18.35 -5.97
CA ARG A 90 -9.97 -18.38 -5.65
C ARG A 90 -9.22 -17.39 -6.56
N ARG A 91 -8.23 -16.69 -6.02
CA ARG A 91 -7.24 -15.89 -6.78
C ARG A 91 -5.83 -16.30 -6.36
N ARG A 92 -4.84 -16.19 -7.25
CA ARG A 92 -3.44 -16.53 -6.97
C ARG A 92 -2.46 -15.48 -7.46
N GLY A 93 -1.29 -15.43 -6.83
CA GLY A 93 -0.18 -14.58 -7.22
C GLY A 93 -0.58 -13.12 -7.37
N ALA A 94 -0.16 -12.49 -8.48
CA ALA A 94 -0.43 -11.09 -8.75
C ALA A 94 -1.92 -10.77 -8.83
N ASP A 95 -2.76 -11.72 -9.24
CA ASP A 95 -4.22 -11.53 -9.32
C ASP A 95 -4.86 -11.42 -7.92
N ALA A 96 -4.36 -12.18 -6.93
CA ALA A 96 -4.80 -12.03 -5.54
C ALA A 96 -4.40 -10.66 -4.96
N ALA A 97 -3.18 -10.18 -5.27
CA ALA A 97 -2.72 -8.87 -4.84
C ALA A 97 -3.53 -7.74 -5.49
N ARG A 98 -3.70 -7.81 -6.81
CA ARG A 98 -4.52 -6.87 -7.59
C ARG A 98 -5.95 -6.81 -7.08
N HIS A 99 -6.54 -7.97 -6.78
CA HIS A 99 -7.88 -8.05 -6.21
C HIS A 99 -7.98 -7.28 -4.89
N LEU A 100 -7.07 -7.51 -3.93
CA LEU A 100 -7.05 -6.75 -2.67
C LEU A 100 -6.92 -5.24 -2.91
N PHE A 101 -6.11 -4.81 -3.86
CA PHE A 101 -5.90 -3.39 -4.16
C PHE A 101 -7.18 -2.75 -4.73
N ARG A 102 -7.88 -3.45 -5.61
CA ARG A 102 -9.20 -3.04 -6.11
C ARG A 102 -10.24 -2.96 -5.00
N VAL A 103 -10.28 -3.95 -4.12
CA VAL A 103 -11.18 -3.97 -2.96
C VAL A 103 -10.90 -2.77 -2.06
N THR A 104 -9.64 -2.53 -1.73
CA THR A 104 -9.23 -1.44 -0.84
C THR A 104 -9.49 -0.05 -1.45
N ALA A 105 -9.36 0.06 -2.78
CA ALA A 105 -9.70 1.25 -3.55
C ALA A 105 -11.23 1.45 -3.74
N GLY A 106 -12.07 0.50 -3.31
CA GLY A 106 -13.52 0.57 -3.51
C GLY A 106 -13.97 0.34 -4.96
N LEU A 107 -13.10 -0.19 -5.82
CA LEU A 107 -13.41 -0.53 -7.23
C LEU A 107 -14.18 -1.83 -7.38
N ASP A 108 -14.09 -2.68 -6.37
CA ASP A 108 -14.87 -3.91 -6.27
C ASP A 108 -15.95 -3.79 -5.19
N SER A 109 -16.32 -2.57 -4.77
CA SER A 109 -17.41 -2.37 -3.82
C SER A 109 -18.74 -2.20 -4.55
N LEU A 110 -19.84 -2.62 -3.92
CA LEU A 110 -21.20 -2.37 -4.42
C LEU A 110 -21.47 -0.87 -4.60
N VAL A 111 -20.89 -0.02 -3.75
CA VAL A 111 -20.77 1.42 -3.99
C VAL A 111 -19.35 1.72 -4.44
N LEU A 112 -19.18 2.02 -5.73
CA LEU A 112 -17.89 2.41 -6.27
C LEU A 112 -17.31 3.61 -5.51
N GLY A 113 -16.09 3.46 -5.00
CA GLY A 113 -15.38 4.51 -4.25
C GLY A 113 -15.82 4.66 -2.80
N GLU A 114 -16.46 3.66 -2.19
CA GLU A 114 -16.85 3.76 -0.77
C GLU A 114 -15.63 3.92 0.15
N ALA A 115 -15.73 4.87 1.09
CA ALA A 115 -14.62 5.17 1.99
C ALA A 115 -14.43 4.08 3.08
N GLU A 116 -15.48 3.31 3.37
CA GLU A 116 -15.56 2.39 4.50
C GLU A 116 -14.68 1.14 4.33
N ILE A 117 -14.59 0.58 3.12
CA ILE A 117 -13.88 -0.67 2.84
C ILE A 117 -12.40 -0.61 3.21
N GLN A 118 -11.71 0.52 2.97
CA GLN A 118 -10.31 0.69 3.36
C GLN A 118 -10.13 0.62 4.89
N GLY A 119 -11.09 1.17 5.65
CA GLY A 119 -11.09 1.07 7.11
C GLY A 119 -11.28 -0.37 7.58
N GLN A 120 -12.17 -1.12 6.92
CA GLN A 120 -12.42 -2.54 7.20
C GLN A 120 -11.19 -3.42 6.86
N VAL A 121 -10.50 -3.13 5.75
CA VAL A 121 -9.24 -3.77 5.38
C VAL A 121 -8.15 -3.49 6.43
N LYS A 122 -8.03 -2.23 6.87
CA LYS A 122 -7.09 -1.84 7.93
C LYS A 122 -7.35 -2.61 9.23
N GLU A 123 -8.61 -2.76 9.62
CA GLU A 123 -8.98 -3.49 10.83
C GLU A 123 -8.80 -5.00 10.71
N ALA A 124 -9.06 -5.60 9.53
CA ALA A 124 -8.76 -7.00 9.26
C ALA A 124 -7.25 -7.28 9.36
N TYR A 125 -6.43 -6.41 8.79
CA TYR A 125 -4.97 -6.47 8.91
C TYR A 125 -4.53 -6.34 10.37
N ARG A 126 -4.99 -5.30 11.08
CA ARG A 126 -4.64 -5.03 12.49
C ARG A 126 -4.94 -6.23 13.39
N ARG A 127 -6.13 -6.83 13.27
CA ARG A 127 -6.51 -8.04 14.03
C ARG A 127 -5.56 -9.21 13.76
N SER A 128 -5.17 -9.40 12.51
CA SER A 128 -4.28 -10.50 12.11
C SER A 128 -2.83 -10.26 12.57
N SER A 129 -2.43 -9.00 12.76
CA SER A 129 -1.08 -8.62 13.19
C SER A 129 -0.91 -8.44 14.70
N GLU A 130 -1.92 -7.93 15.40
CA GLU A 130 -1.82 -7.50 16.81
C GLU A 130 -2.59 -8.42 17.77
N ASP A 131 -3.73 -8.97 17.35
CA ASP A 131 -4.64 -9.69 18.26
C ASP A 131 -4.30 -11.19 18.38
N LEU A 132 -3.24 -11.64 17.69
CA LEU A 132 -2.73 -13.02 17.65
C LEU A 132 -1.28 -13.09 18.12
N ASP A 133 -0.97 -14.08 18.96
CA ASP A 133 0.38 -14.42 19.39
C ASP A 133 0.68 -15.91 19.06
N PRO A 134 1.68 -16.21 18.21
CA PRO A 134 2.38 -15.26 17.34
C PRO A 134 1.43 -14.63 16.29
N PRO A 135 1.80 -13.47 15.70
CA PRO A 135 1.02 -12.82 14.64
C PRO A 135 0.74 -13.76 13.46
N ALA A 136 -0.45 -13.65 12.87
CA ALA A 136 -0.82 -14.41 11.67
C ALA A 136 -0.37 -13.72 10.37
N VAL A 137 0.45 -12.67 10.45
CA VAL A 137 1.05 -12.03 9.28
C VAL A 137 2.57 -12.06 9.41
N GLY A 138 3.24 -12.32 8.28
CA GLY A 138 4.69 -12.25 8.16
C GLY A 138 5.09 -11.17 7.17
N THR A 139 6.26 -11.30 6.56
CA THR A 139 6.83 -10.25 5.69
C THR A 139 5.95 -9.97 4.47
N VAL A 140 5.33 -11.01 3.89
CA VAL A 140 4.63 -10.89 2.60
C VAL A 140 3.24 -10.31 2.79
N LEU A 141 2.42 -10.86 3.68
CA LEU A 141 1.08 -10.31 3.93
C LEU A 141 1.16 -8.93 4.60
N ASN A 142 2.15 -8.66 5.45
CA ASN A 142 2.35 -7.31 5.98
C ASN A 142 2.59 -6.30 4.84
N ARG A 143 3.56 -6.58 3.94
CA ARG A 143 3.80 -5.69 2.80
C ARG A 143 2.57 -5.56 1.91
N LEU A 144 1.87 -6.66 1.63
CA LEU A 144 0.69 -6.68 0.77
C LEU A 144 -0.41 -5.75 1.30
N PHE A 145 -0.78 -5.89 2.57
CA PHE A 145 -1.87 -5.09 3.16
C PHE A 145 -1.47 -3.61 3.34
N GLN A 146 -0.21 -3.31 3.65
CA GLN A 146 0.28 -1.93 3.68
C GLN A 146 0.24 -1.28 2.29
N THR A 147 0.68 -2.01 1.25
CA THR A 147 0.57 -1.55 -0.14
C THR A 147 -0.89 -1.37 -0.56
N ALA A 148 -1.79 -2.27 -0.15
CA ALA A 148 -3.23 -2.13 -0.42
C ALA A 148 -3.80 -0.84 0.18
N LEU A 149 -3.47 -0.53 1.43
CA LEU A 149 -3.90 0.69 2.10
C LEU A 149 -3.33 1.94 1.43
N SER A 150 -2.06 1.91 1.00
CA SER A 150 -1.42 3.01 0.25
C SER A 150 -2.08 3.23 -1.11
N VAL A 151 -2.28 2.17 -1.89
CA VAL A 151 -2.94 2.21 -3.21
C VAL A 151 -4.37 2.73 -3.07
N GLY A 152 -5.11 2.26 -2.07
CA GLY A 152 -6.45 2.78 -1.77
C GLY A 152 -6.44 4.27 -1.41
N GLY A 153 -5.42 4.75 -0.69
CA GLY A 153 -5.23 6.18 -0.40
C GLY A 153 -4.95 6.99 -1.67
N GLN A 154 -4.03 6.51 -2.51
CA GLN A 154 -3.66 7.15 -3.77
C GLN A 154 -4.86 7.26 -4.73
N VAL A 155 -5.63 6.19 -4.91
CA VAL A 155 -6.86 6.23 -5.73
C VAL A 155 -7.82 7.30 -5.21
N ARG A 156 -7.91 7.49 -3.89
CA ARG A 156 -8.82 8.49 -3.32
C ARG A 156 -8.37 9.93 -3.51
N GLU A 157 -7.07 10.16 -3.49
CA GLU A 157 -6.48 11.49 -3.64
C GLU A 157 -6.36 11.91 -5.11
N GLU A 158 -6.05 10.96 -6.00
CA GLU A 158 -5.70 11.24 -7.39
C GLU A 158 -6.86 11.05 -8.37
N THR A 159 -7.93 10.36 -7.99
CA THR A 159 -9.06 10.07 -8.89
C THR A 159 -10.39 10.62 -8.39
N ARG A 160 -11.29 10.87 -9.32
CA ARG A 160 -12.67 11.30 -9.03
C ARG A 160 -13.63 10.15 -8.77
N VAL A 161 -13.14 8.94 -8.52
CA VAL A 161 -13.98 7.76 -8.24
C VAL A 161 -14.85 7.99 -7.00
N ASN A 162 -14.39 8.81 -6.05
CA ASN A 162 -15.15 9.15 -4.85
C ASN A 162 -16.09 10.37 -5.02
N GLU A 163 -15.93 11.16 -6.09
CA GLU A 163 -16.70 12.39 -6.26
C GLU A 163 -18.17 12.09 -6.56
N GLY A 164 -19.02 12.48 -5.62
CA GLY A 164 -20.47 12.31 -5.70
C GLY A 164 -20.93 10.87 -5.50
N SER A 165 -20.15 10.00 -4.84
CA SER A 165 -20.60 8.65 -4.48
C SER A 165 -22.03 8.73 -3.94
N ALA A 166 -22.96 8.08 -4.66
CA ALA A 166 -24.35 8.05 -4.25
C ALA A 166 -24.37 7.20 -2.98
N SER A 167 -24.27 7.83 -1.81
CA SER A 167 -24.30 7.08 -0.56
C SER A 167 -25.62 6.31 -0.45
N VAL A 168 -25.61 5.20 0.30
CA VAL A 168 -26.84 4.50 0.72
C VAL A 168 -27.89 5.49 1.25
N ALA A 169 -27.46 6.56 1.93
CA ALA A 169 -28.31 7.65 2.39
C ALA A 169 -29.00 8.45 1.27
N SER A 170 -28.31 8.72 0.15
CA SER A 170 -28.91 9.41 -1.00
C SER A 170 -29.93 8.54 -1.74
N VAL A 171 -29.62 7.25 -1.95
CA VAL A 171 -30.57 6.34 -2.60
C VAL A 171 -31.77 6.05 -1.71
N ALA A 172 -31.57 5.93 -0.40
CA ALA A 172 -32.67 5.85 0.56
C ALA A 172 -33.66 7.03 0.44
N VAL A 173 -33.14 8.26 0.24
CA VAL A 173 -33.96 9.44 0.00
C VAL A 173 -34.72 9.35 -1.33
N ASP A 174 -34.06 8.92 -2.40
CA ASP A 174 -34.69 8.79 -3.72
C ASP A 174 -35.81 7.74 -3.72
N VAL A 175 -35.57 6.59 -3.07
CA VAL A 175 -36.58 5.53 -2.88
C VAL A 175 -37.76 6.06 -2.08
N ALA A 176 -37.51 6.78 -0.97
CA ALA A 176 -38.55 7.40 -0.18
C ALA A 176 -39.36 8.42 -1.02
N GLY A 177 -38.69 9.26 -1.80
CA GLY A 177 -39.34 10.23 -2.69
C GLY A 177 -40.23 9.56 -3.75
N LYS A 178 -39.80 8.43 -4.33
CA LYS A 178 -40.63 7.68 -5.29
C LYS A 178 -41.89 7.08 -4.67
N ILE A 179 -41.82 6.65 -3.42
CA ILE A 179 -42.96 6.01 -2.72
C ILE A 179 -43.94 7.05 -2.19
N PHE A 180 -43.44 8.10 -1.54
CA PHE A 180 -44.28 9.07 -0.82
C PHE A 180 -44.52 10.37 -1.59
N GLY A 181 -43.74 10.66 -2.64
CA GLY A 181 -43.70 11.95 -3.30
C GLY A 181 -43.08 13.00 -2.37
N ASP A 182 -43.91 13.58 -1.51
CA ASP A 182 -43.50 14.58 -0.52
C ASP A 182 -43.18 13.94 0.84
N LEU A 183 -41.95 14.16 1.30
CA LEU A 183 -41.43 13.64 2.55
C LEU A 183 -41.75 14.52 3.77
N ARG A 184 -42.32 15.72 3.55
CA ARG A 184 -42.72 16.61 4.65
C ARG A 184 -43.70 15.94 5.60
N GLY A 185 -43.39 16.01 6.90
CA GLY A 185 -44.22 15.47 7.98
C GLY A 185 -44.23 13.94 8.11
N LYS A 186 -43.45 13.21 7.31
CA LYS A 186 -43.26 11.75 7.47
C LYS A 186 -42.39 11.47 8.68
N ARG A 187 -42.70 10.37 9.38
CA ARG A 187 -42.03 9.96 10.64
C ARG A 187 -41.11 8.78 10.41
N VAL A 188 -39.95 8.80 11.07
CA VAL A 188 -38.89 7.80 10.93
C VAL A 188 -38.68 7.03 12.24
N LEU A 189 -38.60 5.71 12.16
CA LEU A 189 -38.03 4.85 13.21
C LEU A 189 -36.62 4.42 12.79
N VAL A 190 -35.65 4.63 13.68
CA VAL A 190 -34.29 4.14 13.55
C VAL A 190 -34.10 2.97 14.51
N LEU A 191 -33.77 1.80 13.96
CA LEU A 191 -33.35 0.63 14.73
C LEU A 191 -31.83 0.55 14.69
N GLY A 192 -31.21 0.81 15.84
CA GLY A 192 -29.76 0.86 15.98
C GLY A 192 -29.23 2.26 16.20
N ALA A 193 -27.91 2.35 16.36
CA ALA A 193 -27.20 3.60 16.54
C ALA A 193 -25.89 3.61 15.74
N GLY A 194 -25.93 3.04 14.53
CA GLY A 194 -24.80 3.00 13.60
C GLY A 194 -24.64 4.30 12.81
N GLU A 195 -23.41 4.58 12.37
CA GLU A 195 -23.07 5.78 11.60
C GLU A 195 -23.87 5.87 10.28
N THR A 196 -24.06 4.73 9.61
CA THR A 196 -24.83 4.63 8.37
C THR A 196 -26.31 4.99 8.56
N SER A 197 -26.95 4.50 9.64
CA SER A 197 -28.33 4.87 9.96
C SER A 197 -28.48 6.36 10.25
N GLU A 198 -27.48 6.99 10.88
CA GLU A 198 -27.49 8.43 11.12
C GLU A 198 -27.40 9.22 9.81
N LEU A 199 -26.52 8.81 8.88
CA LEU A 199 -26.38 9.45 7.57
C LEU A 199 -27.70 9.40 6.78
N VAL A 200 -28.35 8.23 6.74
CA VAL A 200 -29.65 8.04 6.06
C VAL A 200 -30.70 8.99 6.65
N VAL A 201 -30.81 9.03 7.97
CA VAL A 201 -31.84 9.83 8.65
C VAL A 201 -31.56 11.33 8.52
N ARG A 202 -30.30 11.75 8.53
CA ARG A 202 -29.91 13.15 8.24
C ARG A 202 -30.27 13.55 6.81
N ALA A 203 -30.06 12.66 5.85
CA ALA A 203 -30.41 12.90 4.45
C ALA A 203 -31.94 13.04 4.28
N LEU A 204 -32.72 12.15 4.90
CA LEU A 204 -34.18 12.23 4.95
C LEU A 204 -34.68 13.53 5.63
N GLY A 205 -34.04 13.93 6.73
CA GLY A 205 -34.38 15.17 7.44
C GLY A 205 -34.18 16.43 6.59
N ARG A 206 -33.20 16.46 5.69
CA ARG A 206 -33.01 17.57 4.73
C ARG A 206 -34.16 17.69 3.72
N GLN A 207 -34.94 16.63 3.52
CA GLN A 207 -36.12 16.60 2.65
C GLN A 207 -37.44 16.83 3.39
N GLY A 208 -37.39 17.15 4.69
CA GLY A 208 -38.57 17.53 5.49
C GLY A 208 -39.22 16.40 6.29
N VAL A 209 -38.57 15.23 6.40
CA VAL A 209 -38.99 14.20 7.36
C VAL A 209 -38.90 14.76 8.79
N GLU A 210 -39.97 14.59 9.57
CA GLU A 210 -40.12 15.12 10.93
C GLU A 210 -40.49 13.99 11.90
N GLY A 211 -40.09 14.10 13.18
CA GLY A 211 -40.47 13.08 14.18
C GLY A 211 -39.65 11.79 14.09
N VAL A 212 -38.35 11.93 14.36
CA VAL A 212 -37.41 10.80 14.45
C VAL A 212 -37.59 10.07 15.79
N VAL A 213 -37.73 8.76 15.73
CA VAL A 213 -37.76 7.86 16.90
C VAL A 213 -36.55 6.93 16.81
N VAL A 214 -35.75 6.82 17.86
CA VAL A 214 -34.56 5.94 17.87
C VAL A 214 -34.75 4.84 18.91
N ALA A 215 -34.62 3.59 18.49
CA ALA A 215 -34.58 2.43 19.37
C ALA A 215 -33.24 1.71 19.23
N ASN A 216 -32.64 1.33 20.35
CA ASN A 216 -31.39 0.58 20.34
C ASN A 216 -31.30 -0.34 21.56
N ARG A 217 -30.57 -1.47 21.43
CA ARG A 217 -30.32 -2.40 22.54
C ARG A 217 -29.76 -1.70 23.78
N THR A 218 -28.82 -0.78 23.58
CA THR A 218 -28.30 0.07 24.65
C THR A 218 -29.03 1.42 24.61
N TYR A 219 -29.92 1.66 25.57
CA TYR A 219 -30.77 2.86 25.61
C TYR A 219 -29.97 4.17 25.60
N ALA A 220 -28.83 4.25 26.30
CA ALA A 220 -27.99 5.44 26.31
C ALA A 220 -27.49 5.85 24.91
N ARG A 221 -27.18 4.88 24.03
CA ARG A 221 -26.81 5.15 22.64
C ARG A 221 -28.01 5.66 21.81
N ALA A 222 -29.21 5.15 22.07
CA ALA A 222 -30.43 5.67 21.44
C ALA A 222 -30.67 7.14 21.84
N THR A 223 -30.50 7.48 23.12
CA THR A 223 -30.63 8.87 23.61
C THR A 223 -29.64 9.79 22.91
N SER A 224 -28.35 9.42 22.88
CA SER A 224 -27.31 10.24 22.24
C SER A 224 -27.55 10.45 20.74
N LEU A 225 -27.99 9.43 20.01
CA LEU A 225 -28.35 9.59 18.61
C LEU A 225 -29.63 10.43 18.43
N ALA A 226 -30.66 10.20 19.25
CA ALA A 226 -31.90 10.97 19.20
C ALA A 226 -31.65 12.47 19.45
N GLU A 227 -30.79 12.85 20.39
CA GLU A 227 -30.40 14.24 20.62
C GLU A 227 -29.78 14.89 19.37
N ARG A 228 -28.83 14.20 18.74
CA ARG A 228 -28.16 14.66 17.51
C ARG A 228 -29.09 14.78 16.31
N LEU A 229 -30.17 14.00 16.29
CA LEU A 229 -31.21 14.00 15.24
C LEU A 229 -32.45 14.81 15.62
N ARG A 230 -32.48 15.45 16.79
CA ARG A 230 -33.67 16.16 17.34
C ARG A 230 -34.91 15.27 17.40
N GLY A 231 -34.72 13.99 17.71
CA GLY A 231 -35.77 12.98 17.85
C GLY A 231 -36.04 12.58 19.30
N ARG A 232 -36.77 11.48 19.48
CA ARG A 232 -37.01 10.84 20.79
C ARG A 232 -36.44 9.44 20.84
N ALA A 233 -35.81 9.08 21.95
CA ALA A 233 -35.37 7.70 22.19
C ALA A 233 -36.51 6.86 22.78
N VAL A 234 -36.58 5.59 22.37
CA VAL A 234 -37.45 4.59 22.98
C VAL A 234 -36.64 3.34 23.35
N ARG A 235 -37.16 2.61 24.32
CA ARG A 235 -36.66 1.28 24.69
C ARG A 235 -36.96 0.27 23.58
N LEU A 236 -36.04 -0.67 23.34
CA LEU A 236 -36.16 -1.64 22.24
C LEU A 236 -37.40 -2.53 22.42
N GLU A 237 -37.81 -2.79 23.65
CA GLU A 237 -39.02 -3.56 23.97
C GLU A 237 -40.32 -2.82 23.54
N ARG A 238 -40.23 -1.53 23.19
CA ARG A 238 -41.36 -0.73 22.69
C ARG A 238 -41.33 -0.52 21.19
N ILE A 239 -40.54 -1.29 20.43
CA ILE A 239 -40.45 -1.16 18.97
C ILE A 239 -41.81 -1.33 18.29
N THR A 240 -42.64 -2.29 18.71
CA THR A 240 -43.95 -2.56 18.12
C THR A 240 -44.87 -1.33 18.18
N ALA A 241 -44.89 -0.65 19.32
CA ALA A 241 -45.67 0.58 19.50
C ALA A 241 -45.10 1.78 18.70
N ALA A 242 -43.78 1.81 18.51
CA ALA A 242 -43.14 2.83 17.66
C ALA A 242 -43.42 2.57 16.17
N LEU A 243 -43.35 1.31 15.74
CA LEU A 243 -43.57 0.87 14.37
C LEU A 243 -44.96 1.24 13.85
N ALA A 244 -45.98 1.16 14.71
CA ALA A 244 -47.35 1.56 14.38
C ALA A 244 -47.52 3.07 14.09
N ASN A 245 -46.50 3.89 14.36
CA ASN A 245 -46.56 5.35 14.31
C ASN A 245 -45.47 5.96 13.42
N VAL A 246 -44.96 5.21 12.43
CA VAL A 246 -43.94 5.70 11.51
C VAL A 246 -44.27 5.32 10.08
N ASP A 247 -43.71 6.08 9.13
CA ASP A 247 -43.87 5.85 7.70
C ASP A 247 -42.61 5.19 7.11
N ILE A 248 -41.45 5.43 7.75
CA ILE A 248 -40.14 4.94 7.30
C ILE A 248 -39.42 4.27 8.48
N VAL A 249 -38.83 3.10 8.24
CA VAL A 249 -37.96 2.39 9.17
C VAL A 249 -36.56 2.31 8.56
N VAL A 250 -35.53 2.65 9.33
CA VAL A 250 -34.12 2.48 8.97
C VAL A 250 -33.48 1.56 10.00
N ALA A 251 -33.09 0.36 9.59
CA ALA A 251 -32.53 -0.67 10.47
C ALA A 251 -31.04 -0.91 10.18
N SER A 252 -30.21 -0.87 11.23
CA SER A 252 -28.75 -0.93 11.15
C SER A 252 -28.16 -1.40 12.49
N THR A 253 -28.64 -2.51 13.04
CA THR A 253 -28.11 -3.09 14.27
C THR A 253 -27.04 -4.15 14.00
N ALA A 254 -26.42 -4.63 15.08
CA ALA A 254 -25.52 -5.78 15.08
C ALA A 254 -26.20 -7.02 15.69
N ALA A 255 -27.53 -7.11 15.58
CA ALA A 255 -28.27 -8.26 16.08
C ALA A 255 -27.96 -9.51 15.24
N PRO A 256 -27.77 -10.68 15.87
CA PRO A 256 -27.55 -11.92 15.13
C PRO A 256 -28.84 -12.51 14.53
N HIS A 257 -30.00 -11.93 14.82
CA HIS A 257 -31.33 -12.39 14.41
C HIS A 257 -32.23 -11.19 14.05
N PRO A 258 -33.22 -11.36 13.14
CA PRO A 258 -34.16 -10.30 12.80
C PRO A 258 -34.92 -9.76 14.01
N LEU A 259 -35.04 -8.44 14.09
CA LEU A 259 -35.78 -7.69 15.11
C LEU A 259 -37.20 -7.33 14.65
N ILE A 260 -37.43 -7.22 13.34
CA ILE A 260 -38.77 -7.08 12.77
C ILE A 260 -39.09 -8.38 12.03
N THR A 261 -40.03 -9.13 12.58
CA THR A 261 -40.59 -10.35 11.98
C THR A 261 -42.04 -10.13 11.56
N PRO A 262 -42.65 -11.06 10.80
CA PRO A 262 -44.09 -11.00 10.51
C PRO A 262 -44.94 -10.89 11.78
N ASP A 263 -44.55 -11.56 12.87
CA ASP A 263 -45.24 -11.46 14.16
C ASP A 263 -45.13 -10.05 14.75
N THR A 264 -43.94 -9.45 14.73
CA THR A 264 -43.75 -8.05 15.20
C THR A 264 -44.60 -7.07 14.39
N LEU A 265 -44.69 -7.28 13.07
CA LEU A 265 -45.52 -6.46 12.19
C LEU A 265 -47.00 -6.68 12.46
N HIS A 266 -47.44 -7.92 12.67
CA HIS A 266 -48.84 -8.24 12.99
C HIS A 266 -49.26 -7.63 14.33
N GLU A 267 -48.39 -7.66 15.35
CA GLU A 267 -48.65 -7.00 16.63
C GLU A 267 -48.75 -5.46 16.49
N ALA A 268 -47.91 -4.86 15.65
CA ALA A 268 -47.95 -3.41 15.38
C ALA A 268 -49.17 -3.01 14.54
N PHE A 269 -49.58 -3.87 13.62
CA PHE A 269 -50.70 -3.65 12.71
C PHE A 269 -51.68 -4.84 12.71
N PRO A 270 -52.49 -5.04 13.77
CA PRO A 270 -53.40 -6.20 13.87
C PRO A 270 -54.46 -6.28 12.77
N ARG A 271 -54.66 -5.18 12.03
CA ARG A 271 -55.61 -5.07 10.91
C ARG A 271 -54.91 -4.88 9.56
N GLY A 272 -53.64 -5.25 9.47
CA GLY A 272 -52.77 -5.04 8.32
C GLY A 272 -52.28 -3.60 8.18
N VAL A 273 -51.19 -3.42 7.44
CA VAL A 273 -50.58 -2.11 7.19
C VAL A 273 -51.44 -1.33 6.17
N ARG A 274 -52.07 -0.24 6.62
CA ARG A 274 -53.06 0.53 5.81
C ARG A 274 -52.48 1.68 5.00
N HIS A 275 -51.22 2.01 5.25
CA HIS A 275 -50.47 3.08 4.61
C HIS A 275 -49.13 2.53 4.12
N PRO A 276 -48.49 3.15 3.12
CA PRO A 276 -47.15 2.76 2.70
C PRO A 276 -46.17 2.82 3.89
N LEU A 277 -45.51 1.70 4.18
CA LEU A 277 -44.43 1.59 5.16
C LEU A 277 -43.15 1.24 4.40
N LEU A 278 -42.21 2.17 4.36
CA LEU A 278 -40.89 1.95 3.77
C LEU A 278 -39.95 1.39 4.83
N VAL A 279 -39.32 0.25 4.56
CA VAL A 279 -38.34 -0.38 5.44
C VAL A 279 -37.02 -0.48 4.71
N ILE A 280 -36.00 0.17 5.27
CA ILE A 280 -34.64 0.22 4.75
C ILE A 280 -33.76 -0.57 5.71
N ASP A 281 -33.40 -1.80 5.33
CA ASP A 281 -32.55 -2.69 6.13
C ASP A 281 -31.11 -2.68 5.58
N ILE A 282 -30.22 -2.04 6.33
CA ILE A 282 -28.79 -1.93 6.02
C ILE A 282 -27.93 -2.74 7.00
N ALA A 283 -28.55 -3.62 7.80
CA ALA A 283 -27.85 -4.49 8.73
C ALA A 283 -27.38 -5.80 8.06
N ILE A 284 -26.21 -6.29 8.48
CA ILE A 284 -25.74 -7.65 8.17
C ILE A 284 -25.17 -8.30 9.44
N PRO A 285 -25.77 -9.38 9.96
CA PRO A 285 -27.00 -10.04 9.51
C PRO A 285 -28.24 -9.12 9.50
N ARG A 286 -29.26 -9.45 8.70
CA ARG A 286 -30.45 -8.61 8.49
C ARG A 286 -31.26 -8.41 9.78
N ASP A 287 -31.72 -7.18 9.98
CA ASP A 287 -32.61 -6.82 11.10
C ASP A 287 -34.08 -7.12 10.79
N VAL A 288 -34.43 -7.28 9.51
CA VAL A 288 -35.80 -7.49 9.05
C VAL A 288 -35.91 -8.82 8.33
N ASP A 289 -36.86 -9.64 8.75
CA ASP A 289 -37.16 -10.90 8.09
C ASP A 289 -37.68 -10.63 6.66
N ALA A 290 -37.14 -11.33 5.66
CA ALA A 290 -37.54 -11.16 4.26
C ALA A 290 -39.05 -11.38 4.04
N ALA A 291 -39.70 -12.22 4.85
CA ALA A 291 -41.14 -12.45 4.79
C ALA A 291 -41.97 -11.18 5.08
N VAL A 292 -41.42 -10.20 5.79
CA VAL A 292 -42.07 -8.90 6.03
C VAL A 292 -42.30 -8.14 4.72
N GLY A 293 -41.44 -8.33 3.71
CA GLY A 293 -41.61 -7.73 2.40
C GLY A 293 -42.78 -8.27 1.59
N ALA A 294 -43.37 -9.41 1.99
CA ALA A 294 -44.55 -9.97 1.33
C ALA A 294 -45.86 -9.30 1.78
N GLU A 295 -45.82 -8.48 2.84
CA GLU A 295 -46.98 -7.83 3.43
C GLU A 295 -47.47 -6.64 2.60
N HIS A 296 -48.80 -6.49 2.54
CA HIS A 296 -49.40 -5.45 1.73
C HIS A 296 -49.05 -4.06 2.26
N ASN A 297 -48.65 -3.15 1.36
CA ASN A 297 -48.15 -1.79 1.65
C ASN A 297 -46.79 -1.72 2.39
N VAL A 298 -46.05 -2.83 2.50
CA VAL A 298 -44.67 -2.82 3.00
C VAL A 298 -43.70 -2.81 1.83
N PHE A 299 -42.79 -1.85 1.83
CA PHE A 299 -41.74 -1.72 0.83
C PHE A 299 -40.40 -1.96 1.51
N LEU A 300 -39.94 -3.21 1.48
CA LEU A 300 -38.66 -3.61 2.07
C LEU A 300 -37.54 -3.48 1.04
N TYR A 301 -36.53 -2.69 1.37
CA TYR A 301 -35.29 -2.56 0.63
C TYR A 301 -34.14 -2.97 1.52
N ASN A 302 -33.41 -4.00 1.12
CA ASN A 302 -32.14 -4.33 1.77
C ASN A 302 -30.99 -3.56 1.13
N VAL A 303 -29.79 -3.74 1.67
CA VAL A 303 -28.57 -3.12 1.17
C VAL A 303 -28.32 -3.41 -0.33
N ASP A 304 -28.59 -4.62 -0.81
CA ASP A 304 -28.38 -4.99 -2.23
C ASP A 304 -29.40 -4.32 -3.17
N ASP A 305 -30.64 -4.12 -2.72
CA ASP A 305 -31.66 -3.44 -3.52
C ASP A 305 -31.32 -1.95 -3.72
N LEU A 306 -30.81 -1.29 -2.67
CA LEU A 306 -30.35 0.09 -2.76
C LEU A 306 -29.15 0.21 -3.70
N HIS A 307 -28.25 -0.77 -3.68
CA HIS A 307 -27.09 -0.80 -4.57
C HIS A 307 -27.47 -0.97 -6.04
N ARG A 308 -28.47 -1.81 -6.36
CA ARG A 308 -28.96 -1.97 -7.73
C ARG A 308 -29.44 -0.64 -8.36
N ILE A 309 -30.03 0.23 -7.54
CA ILE A 309 -30.51 1.56 -7.95
C ILE A 309 -29.34 2.54 -8.15
N LEU A 310 -28.23 2.32 -7.44
CA LEU A 310 -26.99 3.08 -7.54
C LEU A 310 -26.27 2.83 -8.88
N ASP A 311 -26.24 1.56 -9.31
CA ASP A 311 -25.52 1.10 -10.51
C ASP A 311 -26.09 1.67 -11.83
N GLU A 312 -27.36 2.11 -11.84
CA GLU A 312 -27.97 2.74 -13.02
C GLU A 312 -27.38 4.14 -13.35
N ASN A 313 -26.51 4.71 -12.48
CA ASN A 313 -25.84 6.01 -12.69
C ASN A 313 -24.39 5.92 -13.22
N LEU A 314 -23.90 4.73 -13.57
CA LEU A 314 -22.48 4.44 -13.85
C LEU A 314 -21.91 5.09 -15.13
N ASP A 315 -22.74 5.45 -16.11
CA ASP A 315 -22.28 5.93 -17.43
C ASP A 315 -21.45 7.22 -17.38
N ARG A 316 -21.56 8.04 -16.32
CA ARG A 316 -20.74 9.27 -16.17
C ARG A 316 -19.35 9.03 -15.55
N ARG A 317 -19.05 7.82 -15.04
CA ARG A 317 -17.86 7.57 -14.18
C ARG A 317 -16.80 6.66 -14.78
N GLN A 318 -17.01 6.11 -15.97
CA GLN A 318 -16.07 5.17 -16.59
C GLN A 318 -14.63 5.68 -16.67
N GLY A 319 -14.43 6.98 -16.95
CA GLY A 319 -13.10 7.59 -16.99
C GLY A 319 -12.35 7.53 -15.66
N ALA A 320 -13.02 7.84 -14.54
CA ALA A 320 -12.40 7.80 -13.22
C ALA A 320 -12.10 6.35 -12.78
N VAL A 321 -12.98 5.40 -13.12
CA VAL A 321 -12.74 3.97 -12.86
C VAL A 321 -11.49 3.49 -13.60
N MET A 322 -11.29 3.89 -14.86
CA MET A 322 -10.08 3.54 -15.62
C MET A 322 -8.79 4.08 -14.99
N GLU A 323 -8.82 5.31 -14.48
CA GLU A 323 -7.67 5.90 -13.77
C GLU A 323 -7.34 5.11 -12.50
N ALA A 324 -8.37 4.75 -11.71
CA ALA A 324 -8.18 3.99 -10.49
C ALA A 324 -7.72 2.54 -10.73
N GLU A 325 -8.20 1.90 -11.79
CA GLU A 325 -7.73 0.59 -12.24
C GLU A 325 -6.23 0.63 -12.61
N ALA A 326 -5.79 1.70 -13.27
CA ALA A 326 -4.38 1.87 -13.62
C ALA A 326 -3.48 1.97 -12.38
N ILE A 327 -3.92 2.69 -11.35
CA ILE A 327 -3.20 2.78 -10.06
C ILE A 327 -3.15 1.41 -9.37
N ALA A 328 -4.26 0.65 -9.35
CA ALA A 328 -4.28 -0.70 -8.78
C ALA A 328 -3.36 -1.67 -9.56
N ASP A 329 -3.32 -1.56 -10.89
CA ASP A 329 -2.44 -2.36 -11.76
C ASP A 329 -0.97 -2.01 -11.60
N GLU A 330 -0.64 -0.73 -11.37
CA GLU A 330 0.71 -0.30 -11.02
C GLU A 330 1.13 -0.85 -9.66
N GLY A 331 0.30 -0.70 -8.63
CA GLY A 331 0.57 -1.26 -7.31
C GLY A 331 0.80 -2.76 -7.33
N ALA A 332 0.01 -3.52 -8.12
CA ALA A 332 0.18 -4.97 -8.28
C ALA A 332 1.52 -5.33 -8.92
N ARG A 333 1.95 -4.57 -9.93
CA ARG A 333 3.26 -4.75 -10.58
C ARG A 333 4.41 -4.42 -9.63
N ASP A 334 4.32 -3.34 -8.88
CA ASP A 334 5.33 -2.95 -7.90
C ASP A 334 5.46 -3.97 -6.77
N PHE A 335 4.34 -4.55 -6.33
CA PHE A 335 4.34 -5.62 -5.34
C PHE A 335 4.98 -6.91 -5.88
N ASP A 336 4.66 -7.32 -7.11
CA ASP A 336 5.28 -8.50 -7.75
C ASP A 336 6.79 -8.29 -7.93
N ALA A 337 7.22 -7.10 -8.38
CA ALA A 337 8.62 -6.74 -8.51
C ALA A 337 9.36 -6.80 -7.16
N TRP A 338 8.77 -6.22 -6.11
CA TRP A 338 9.29 -6.31 -4.75
C TRP A 338 9.41 -7.77 -4.29
N TYR A 339 8.39 -8.61 -4.54
CA TYR A 339 8.39 -10.02 -4.13
C TYR A 339 9.51 -10.79 -4.83
N ARG A 340 9.69 -10.59 -6.14
CA ARG A 340 10.82 -11.18 -6.89
C ARG A 340 12.18 -10.71 -6.34
N GLY A 341 12.23 -9.47 -5.87
CA GLY A 341 13.36 -8.90 -5.13
C GLY A 341 13.79 -9.70 -3.90
N LEU A 342 12.87 -10.40 -3.22
CA LEU A 342 13.20 -11.19 -2.03
C LEU A 342 14.12 -12.39 -2.31
N ALA A 343 14.12 -12.91 -3.54
CA ALA A 343 14.92 -14.07 -3.93
C ALA A 343 16.43 -13.83 -3.78
N VAL A 344 16.88 -12.57 -3.83
CA VAL A 344 18.30 -12.21 -3.72
C VAL A 344 18.79 -12.06 -2.27
N VAL A 345 17.89 -11.95 -1.30
CA VAL A 345 18.23 -11.71 0.10
C VAL A 345 19.12 -12.82 0.70
N PRO A 346 18.83 -14.12 0.51
CA PRO A 346 19.72 -15.19 0.99
C PRO A 346 21.11 -15.15 0.34
N VAL A 347 21.20 -14.73 -0.92
CA VAL A 347 22.49 -14.61 -1.63
C VAL A 347 23.30 -13.44 -1.13
N ILE A 348 22.68 -12.29 -0.86
CA ILE A 348 23.34 -11.15 -0.19
C ILE A 348 23.89 -11.58 1.18
N ARG A 349 23.10 -12.35 1.94
CA ARG A 349 23.53 -12.87 3.24
C ARG A 349 24.75 -13.79 3.09
N SER A 350 24.68 -14.78 2.21
CA SER A 350 25.78 -15.72 2.00
C SER A 350 27.05 -15.04 1.49
N LEU A 351 26.93 -14.02 0.63
CA LEU A 351 28.03 -13.15 0.21
C LEU A 351 28.69 -12.47 1.40
N ARG A 352 27.91 -11.80 2.24
CA ARG A 352 28.42 -11.07 3.41
C ARG A 352 29.09 -11.99 4.41
N GLU A 353 28.48 -13.13 4.71
CA GLU A 353 29.05 -14.14 5.60
C GLU A 353 30.34 -14.74 5.02
N GLY A 354 30.39 -15.03 3.71
CA GLY A 354 31.59 -15.52 3.04
C GLY A 354 32.76 -14.54 3.08
N ALA A 355 32.46 -13.26 2.82
CA ALA A 355 33.45 -12.19 2.83
C ALA A 355 33.96 -11.90 4.26
N GLU A 356 33.09 -11.93 5.27
CA GLU A 356 33.49 -11.80 6.68
C GLU A 356 34.38 -12.98 7.13
N ARG A 357 34.07 -14.21 6.71
CA ARG A 357 34.95 -15.38 6.96
C ARG A 357 36.33 -15.23 6.31
N GLN A 358 36.44 -14.54 5.17
CA GLN A 358 37.74 -14.26 4.56
C GLN A 358 38.49 -13.17 5.34
N ARG A 359 37.79 -12.07 5.70
CA ARG A 359 38.35 -10.98 6.50
C ARG A 359 38.93 -11.50 7.82
N GLN A 360 38.18 -12.32 8.56
CA GLN A 360 38.62 -12.90 9.83
C GLN A 360 39.89 -13.76 9.65
N ARG A 361 39.96 -14.59 8.60
CA ARG A 361 41.14 -15.41 8.31
C ARG A 361 42.39 -14.58 8.00
N GLU A 362 42.26 -13.51 7.23
CA GLU A 362 43.40 -12.62 6.96
C GLU A 362 43.77 -11.80 8.20
N MET A 363 42.79 -11.42 9.03
CA MET A 363 43.05 -10.76 10.30
C MET A 363 43.85 -11.65 11.25
N GLU A 364 43.44 -12.91 11.41
CA GLU A 364 44.17 -13.90 12.22
C GLU A 364 45.62 -14.07 11.75
N ARG A 365 45.84 -14.17 10.43
CA ARG A 365 47.18 -14.26 9.85
C ARG A 365 48.02 -13.02 10.17
N LEU A 366 47.48 -11.82 9.94
CA LEU A 366 48.19 -10.57 10.21
C LEU A 366 48.54 -10.44 11.70
N LEU A 367 47.57 -10.71 12.58
CA LEU A 367 47.77 -10.66 14.02
C LEU A 367 48.83 -11.67 14.49
N SER A 368 48.94 -12.84 13.85
CA SER A 368 49.97 -13.85 14.15
C SER A 368 51.36 -13.52 13.60
N SER A 369 51.48 -12.60 12.63
CA SER A 369 52.73 -12.32 11.90
C SER A 369 53.65 -11.29 12.58
N VAL A 370 53.16 -10.60 13.61
CA VAL A 370 53.90 -9.57 14.34
C VAL A 370 53.94 -9.96 15.82
N GLU A 371 55.14 -9.91 16.42
CA GLU A 371 55.41 -10.41 17.78
C GLU A 371 54.67 -9.62 18.87
N HIS A 372 54.52 -8.30 18.71
CA HIS A 372 53.86 -7.45 19.68
C HIS A 372 52.89 -6.48 18.98
N TRP A 373 51.63 -6.54 19.38
CA TRP A 373 50.59 -5.57 19.01
C TRP A 373 50.08 -4.92 20.30
N SER A 374 49.96 -3.60 20.31
CA SER A 374 49.15 -2.93 21.33
C SER A 374 47.65 -3.15 21.08
N ASP A 375 46.82 -3.05 22.12
CA ASP A 375 45.37 -3.20 21.99
C ASP A 375 44.76 -2.14 21.05
N GLU A 376 45.35 -0.94 21.04
CA GLU A 376 44.93 0.18 20.18
C GLU A 376 45.23 -0.09 18.70
N GLU A 377 46.39 -0.68 18.39
CA GLU A 377 46.74 -1.10 17.03
C GLU A 377 45.88 -2.26 16.53
N ARG A 378 45.57 -3.24 17.39
CA ARG A 378 44.63 -4.34 17.04
C ARG A 378 43.25 -3.79 16.69
N ALA A 379 42.73 -2.90 17.52
CA ALA A 379 41.42 -2.28 17.30
C ALA A 379 41.40 -1.44 16.01
N ALA A 380 42.45 -0.66 15.74
CA ALA A 380 42.56 0.16 14.54
C ALA A 380 42.57 -0.67 13.24
N VAL A 381 43.31 -1.80 13.24
CA VAL A 381 43.40 -2.69 12.07
C VAL A 381 42.10 -3.49 11.87
N GLU A 382 41.47 -3.96 12.95
CA GLU A 382 40.14 -4.59 12.90
C GLU A 382 39.11 -3.63 12.30
N ALA A 383 39.04 -2.38 12.80
CA ALA A 383 38.15 -1.35 12.29
C ALA A 383 38.43 -0.99 10.82
N PHE A 384 39.70 -0.88 10.43
CA PHE A 384 40.10 -0.66 9.03
C PHE A 384 39.59 -1.79 8.11
N SER A 385 39.82 -3.05 8.51
CA SER A 385 39.42 -4.21 7.70
C SER A 385 37.90 -4.31 7.53
N ARG A 386 37.11 -4.02 8.57
CA ARG A 386 35.65 -3.98 8.51
C ARG A 386 35.15 -2.87 7.60
N ARG A 387 35.71 -1.66 7.70
CA ARG A 387 35.37 -0.54 6.81
C ARG A 387 35.69 -0.87 5.35
N LEU A 388 36.84 -1.47 5.08
CA LEU A 388 37.22 -1.89 3.74
C LEU A 388 36.24 -2.94 3.19
N LEU A 389 35.92 -3.97 3.99
CA LEU A 389 34.97 -5.01 3.61
C LEU A 389 33.59 -4.42 3.29
N ASN A 390 33.06 -3.56 4.17
CA ASN A 390 31.77 -2.91 3.98
C ASN A 390 31.73 -2.06 2.71
N LYS A 391 32.80 -1.29 2.44
CA LYS A 391 32.92 -0.46 1.23
C LYS A 391 32.93 -1.30 -0.04
N TRP A 392 33.61 -2.44 -0.03
CA TRP A 392 33.65 -3.37 -1.16
C TRP A 392 32.32 -4.09 -1.39
N LEU A 393 31.63 -4.49 -0.32
CA LEU A 393 30.37 -5.23 -0.41
C LEU A 393 29.15 -4.34 -0.67
N HIS A 394 29.24 -3.02 -0.44
CA HIS A 394 28.14 -2.09 -0.69
C HIS A 394 27.65 -2.15 -2.14
N GLY A 395 28.54 -1.94 -3.12
CA GLY A 395 28.19 -1.93 -4.54
C GLY A 395 27.53 -3.24 -5.03
N PRO A 396 28.14 -4.42 -4.79
CA PRO A 396 27.52 -5.71 -5.09
C PRO A 396 26.18 -5.91 -4.37
N THR A 397 26.06 -5.57 -3.09
CA THR A 397 24.79 -5.70 -2.34
C THR A 397 23.69 -4.87 -2.98
N VAL A 398 24.00 -3.63 -3.35
CA VAL A 398 23.04 -2.70 -3.99
C VAL A 398 22.64 -3.22 -5.37
N ARG A 399 23.60 -3.61 -6.22
CA ARG A 399 23.29 -4.16 -7.56
C ARG A 399 22.50 -5.46 -7.51
N LEU A 400 22.78 -6.33 -6.54
CA LEU A 400 22.02 -7.55 -6.30
C LEU A 400 20.55 -7.22 -5.98
N ARG A 401 20.33 -6.29 -5.05
CA ARG A 401 18.99 -5.84 -4.65
C ARG A 401 18.24 -5.14 -5.80
N ASP A 402 18.92 -4.23 -6.49
CA ASP A 402 18.31 -3.40 -7.53
C ASP A 402 17.99 -4.23 -8.78
N GLY A 403 18.90 -5.10 -9.21
CA GLY A 403 18.64 -6.01 -10.33
C GLY A 403 17.52 -7.01 -10.02
N ALA A 404 17.37 -7.44 -8.77
CA ALA A 404 16.23 -8.28 -8.36
C ALA A 404 14.91 -7.50 -8.37
N ALA A 405 14.91 -6.22 -7.97
CA ALA A 405 13.76 -5.33 -8.04
C ALA A 405 13.35 -5.01 -9.50
N GLU A 406 14.30 -4.98 -10.43
CA GLU A 406 14.06 -4.79 -11.87
C GLU A 406 13.62 -6.07 -12.60
N GLY A 407 13.34 -7.15 -11.88
CA GLY A 407 12.89 -8.42 -12.48
C GLY A 407 14.01 -9.29 -13.05
N ARG A 408 15.28 -8.88 -12.91
CA ARG A 408 16.48 -9.63 -13.33
C ARG A 408 17.02 -10.56 -12.23
N GLY A 409 16.18 -10.92 -11.26
CA GLY A 409 16.59 -11.70 -10.09
C GLY A 409 17.31 -13.00 -10.43
N ALA A 410 16.85 -13.74 -11.45
CA ALA A 410 17.49 -14.98 -11.89
C ALA A 410 18.90 -14.77 -12.47
N GLU A 411 19.06 -13.79 -13.36
CA GLU A 411 20.34 -13.43 -13.97
C GLU A 411 21.34 -12.92 -12.92
N VAL A 412 20.84 -12.14 -11.96
CA VAL A 412 21.63 -11.59 -10.86
C VAL A 412 22.07 -12.69 -9.89
N LEU A 413 21.19 -13.66 -9.61
CA LEU A 413 21.51 -14.84 -8.81
C LEU A 413 22.55 -15.73 -9.51
N GLU A 414 22.40 -15.95 -10.83
CA GLU A 414 23.34 -16.72 -11.65
C GLU A 414 24.70 -16.03 -11.72
N ALA A 415 24.72 -14.71 -11.95
CA ALA A 415 25.95 -13.91 -11.94
C ALA A 415 26.63 -13.92 -10.56
N ALA A 416 25.86 -13.88 -9.46
CA ALA A 416 26.40 -13.98 -8.11
C ALA A 416 27.04 -15.35 -7.85
N HIS A 417 26.39 -16.43 -8.31
CA HIS A 417 26.93 -17.78 -8.21
C HIS A 417 28.23 -17.91 -9.02
N LEU A 418 28.23 -17.44 -10.27
CA LEU A 418 29.37 -17.51 -11.18
C LEU A 418 30.57 -16.66 -10.72
N LEU A 419 30.33 -15.42 -10.30
CA LEU A 419 31.39 -14.45 -10.00
C LEU A 419 31.92 -14.59 -8.57
N LEU A 420 31.10 -15.07 -7.63
CA LEU A 420 31.41 -15.07 -6.20
C LEU A 420 31.50 -16.49 -5.61
N GLY A 421 31.18 -17.53 -6.39
CA GLY A 421 31.25 -18.94 -5.96
C GLY A 421 30.28 -19.28 -4.83
N ILE A 422 29.16 -18.55 -4.73
CA ILE A 422 28.19 -18.66 -3.64
C ILE A 422 27.16 -19.72 -4.00
N ASP A 423 27.27 -20.90 -3.39
CA ASP A 423 26.31 -21.98 -3.55
C ASP A 423 25.15 -21.84 -2.54
N PRO A 424 23.88 -21.67 -2.97
CA PRO A 424 22.75 -21.51 -2.05
C PRO A 424 22.53 -22.68 -1.10
N GLY A 425 23.20 -23.83 -1.31
CA GLY A 425 23.03 -25.05 -0.51
C GLY A 425 23.96 -25.22 0.71
N ARG A 426 24.92 -24.31 1.00
CA ARG A 426 25.94 -24.56 2.06
C ARG A 426 25.90 -23.66 3.30
N GLY A 427 24.90 -22.80 3.44
CA GLY A 427 24.74 -21.95 4.63
C GLY A 427 23.29 -21.89 5.10
N GLY A 428 22.95 -22.70 6.11
CA GLY A 428 21.78 -22.54 6.98
C GLY A 428 20.42 -22.28 6.30
N ALA A 429 19.68 -23.37 6.04
CA ALA A 429 18.22 -23.41 5.82
C ALA A 429 17.60 -22.22 5.05
N ALA A 430 17.75 -22.24 3.72
CA ALA A 430 16.72 -21.71 2.83
C ALA A 430 15.71 -22.84 2.53
N PRO A 431 14.39 -22.60 2.49
CA PRO A 431 13.38 -23.66 2.45
C PRO A 431 13.42 -24.39 1.10
N ASP A 432 13.15 -25.70 1.15
CA ASP A 432 13.10 -26.69 0.06
C ASP A 432 12.37 -26.26 -1.24
N ALA A 433 11.66 -25.13 -1.24
CA ALA A 433 10.91 -24.57 -2.35
C ALA A 433 11.78 -24.11 -3.54
N ILE A 434 13.02 -23.64 -3.33
CA ILE A 434 13.89 -23.20 -4.44
C ILE A 434 14.48 -24.40 -5.19
N GLN A 435 14.83 -25.46 -4.45
CA GLN A 435 15.33 -26.72 -5.01
C GLN A 435 14.25 -27.40 -5.88
N GLN A 436 13.00 -27.41 -5.41
CA GLN A 436 11.87 -28.04 -6.10
C GLN A 436 11.41 -27.28 -7.35
N VAL A 437 11.56 -25.95 -7.39
CA VAL A 437 11.29 -25.15 -8.60
C VAL A 437 12.31 -25.42 -9.70
N LEU A 438 13.57 -25.68 -9.34
CA LEU A 438 14.63 -26.05 -10.30
C LEU A 438 14.46 -27.48 -10.84
N GLU A 439 13.87 -28.38 -10.06
CA GLU A 439 13.60 -29.78 -10.46
C GLU A 439 12.31 -29.96 -11.30
N ALA A 440 11.37 -29.00 -11.25
CA ALA A 440 10.07 -29.09 -11.92
C ALA A 440 10.05 -28.52 -13.36
N GLU A 441 11.15 -27.93 -13.84
CA GLU A 441 11.28 -27.37 -15.21
C GLU A 441 12.00 -28.37 -16.12
N PRO A 442 11.31 -29.05 -17.07
CA PRO A 442 11.92 -30.05 -17.96
C PRO A 442 13.00 -29.51 -18.91
N SER A 443 13.16 -28.19 -18.95
CA SER A 443 14.05 -27.44 -19.84
C SER A 443 15.47 -27.24 -19.28
N VAL A 444 15.70 -27.62 -18.02
CA VAL A 444 16.98 -27.47 -17.32
C VAL A 444 17.70 -28.82 -17.29
N LEU A 445 18.84 -28.91 -17.98
CA LEU A 445 19.69 -30.09 -17.93
C LEU A 445 20.75 -29.93 -16.84
N GLN A 446 20.87 -30.93 -15.98
CA GLN A 446 21.97 -31.06 -15.04
C GLN A 446 23.10 -31.87 -15.68
N GLN A 447 24.23 -31.22 -15.98
CA GLN A 447 25.47 -31.91 -16.33
C GLN A 447 26.60 -31.40 -15.44
N ASN A 448 27.34 -32.31 -14.82
CA ASN A 448 28.48 -32.01 -13.95
C ASN A 448 28.18 -31.01 -12.82
N GLY A 449 26.97 -31.06 -12.24
CA GLY A 449 26.60 -30.19 -11.11
C GLY A 449 26.33 -28.73 -11.48
N GLN A 450 26.22 -28.40 -12.78
CA GLN A 450 25.75 -27.12 -13.28
C GLN A 450 24.41 -27.29 -13.99
N PHE A 451 23.50 -26.34 -13.79
CA PHE A 451 22.20 -26.28 -14.44
C PHE A 451 22.34 -25.40 -15.70
N SER A 452 21.95 -25.90 -16.87
CA SER A 452 21.98 -25.16 -18.13
C SER A 452 20.73 -25.41 -18.95
N LEU A 453 20.22 -24.36 -19.63
CA LEU A 453 19.18 -24.51 -20.64
C LEU A 453 19.75 -25.19 -21.88
N ALA A 454 19.00 -26.10 -22.50
CA ALA A 454 19.40 -26.69 -23.77
C ALA A 454 19.68 -25.57 -24.82
N PRO A 455 20.79 -25.63 -25.58
CA PRO A 455 21.20 -24.56 -26.48
C PRO A 455 20.13 -24.15 -27.49
N GLU A 456 19.30 -25.09 -27.94
CA GLU A 456 18.20 -24.79 -28.87
C GLU A 456 17.08 -23.98 -28.20
N VAL A 457 16.79 -24.26 -26.92
CA VAL A 457 15.78 -23.55 -26.11
C VAL A 457 16.28 -22.17 -25.69
N ALA A 458 17.56 -22.03 -25.38
CA ALA A 458 18.19 -20.75 -25.12
C ALA A 458 18.16 -19.85 -26.37
N ALA A 459 18.46 -20.41 -27.54
CA ALA A 459 18.38 -19.68 -28.81
C ALA A 459 16.93 -19.33 -29.21
N GLU A 460 15.96 -20.21 -28.97
CA GLU A 460 14.54 -19.96 -29.22
C GLU A 460 13.96 -18.91 -28.25
N ARG A 461 14.34 -18.94 -26.96
CA ARG A 461 13.96 -17.91 -25.99
C ARG A 461 14.64 -16.57 -26.26
N LEU A 462 15.91 -16.54 -26.67
CA LEU A 462 16.57 -15.31 -27.13
C LEU A 462 15.88 -14.74 -28.38
N ALA A 463 15.47 -15.60 -29.32
CA ALA A 463 14.72 -15.17 -30.50
C ALA A 463 13.28 -14.70 -30.17
N GLN A 464 12.62 -15.28 -29.16
CA GLN A 464 11.31 -14.84 -28.66
C GLN A 464 11.40 -13.56 -27.81
N MET A 465 12.49 -13.37 -27.06
CA MET A 465 12.78 -12.16 -26.27
C MET A 465 13.06 -10.96 -27.18
N ASP A 466 13.74 -11.16 -28.32
CA ASP A 466 13.96 -10.09 -29.31
C ASP A 466 12.66 -9.72 -30.07
N ALA A 467 11.69 -10.64 -30.15
CA ALA A 467 10.39 -10.40 -30.77
C ALA A 467 9.32 -9.77 -29.83
N GLN A 468 9.54 -9.75 -28.51
CA GLN A 468 8.59 -9.22 -27.52
C GLN A 468 9.20 -8.27 -26.46
N ALA A 469 10.31 -7.61 -26.74
CA ALA A 469 10.66 -6.39 -26.02
C ALA A 469 9.57 -5.32 -26.28
N PRO A 470 9.00 -4.64 -25.25
CA PRO A 470 7.74 -3.92 -25.40
C PRO A 470 7.90 -2.70 -26.31
N ALA A 471 7.50 -2.88 -27.57
CA ALA A 471 7.34 -1.83 -28.56
C ALA A 471 6.53 -0.65 -28.01
N ARG A 472 5.60 -0.89 -27.07
CA ARG A 472 4.77 0.14 -26.43
C ARG A 472 5.51 1.07 -25.47
N PHE A 473 6.52 0.58 -24.75
CA PHE A 473 7.34 1.41 -23.85
C PHE A 473 8.36 2.23 -24.63
N ARG A 474 8.97 1.60 -25.66
CA ARG A 474 9.80 2.32 -26.64
C ARG A 474 8.97 3.35 -27.41
N ASP A 475 7.74 3.03 -27.80
CA ASP A 475 6.82 3.93 -28.50
C ASP A 475 6.29 5.04 -27.58
N LEU A 476 6.01 4.78 -26.29
CA LEU A 476 5.63 5.84 -25.33
C LEU A 476 6.81 6.75 -24.97
N HIS A 477 8.00 6.18 -24.75
CA HIS A 477 9.22 6.93 -24.49
C HIS A 477 9.65 7.75 -25.73
N LEU A 478 9.60 7.16 -26.93
CA LEU A 478 9.85 7.85 -28.19
C LEU A 478 8.75 8.87 -28.49
N ARG A 479 7.46 8.61 -28.22
CA ARG A 479 6.38 9.59 -28.35
C ARG A 479 6.51 10.74 -27.37
N ALA A 480 6.93 10.48 -26.12
CA ALA A 480 7.19 11.54 -25.15
C ALA A 480 8.40 12.39 -25.57
N LEU A 481 9.47 11.76 -26.07
CA LEU A 481 10.63 12.45 -26.64
C LEU A 481 10.29 13.19 -27.94
N THR A 482 9.40 12.64 -28.76
CA THR A 482 8.93 13.24 -30.03
C THR A 482 7.98 14.39 -29.76
N LEU A 483 7.09 14.31 -28.77
CA LEU A 483 6.26 15.41 -28.29
C LEU A 483 7.11 16.52 -27.66
N LEU A 484 8.17 16.16 -26.92
CA LEU A 484 9.17 17.12 -26.44
C LEU A 484 9.92 17.77 -27.62
N GLN A 485 10.34 17.00 -28.61
CA GLN A 485 10.99 17.50 -29.83
C GLN A 485 10.06 18.39 -30.65
N ASP A 486 8.78 18.05 -30.78
CA ASP A 486 7.77 18.85 -31.49
C ASP A 486 7.53 20.19 -30.77
N GLU A 487 7.51 20.21 -29.43
CA GLU A 487 7.45 21.44 -28.64
C GLU A 487 8.74 22.28 -28.76
N ILE A 488 9.90 21.64 -28.87
CA ILE A 488 11.21 22.29 -29.08
C ILE A 488 11.31 22.88 -30.50
N GLU A 489 10.88 22.14 -31.53
CA GLU A 489 10.96 22.50 -32.94
C GLU A 489 9.91 23.54 -33.35
N ARG A 490 8.74 23.58 -32.70
CA ARG A 490 7.67 24.58 -32.96
C ARG A 490 7.97 25.98 -32.40
N GLY A 491 9.18 26.22 -31.88
CA GLY A 491 9.66 27.55 -31.55
C GLY A 491 8.91 28.19 -30.38
N ALA A 492 9.27 27.81 -29.16
CA ALA A 492 8.86 28.52 -27.96
C ALA A 492 9.59 29.87 -27.80
N ALA A 493 9.43 30.77 -28.78
CA ALA A 493 9.65 32.20 -28.60
C ALA A 493 8.52 32.75 -27.71
N GLY A 494 8.55 32.43 -26.41
CA GLY A 494 7.62 32.99 -25.43
C GLY A 494 7.27 32.12 -24.21
N ARG A 495 7.72 30.86 -24.11
CA ARG A 495 7.34 29.95 -23.00
C ARG A 495 8.51 29.23 -22.33
N GLY A 496 9.64 29.90 -22.16
CA GLY A 496 10.86 29.31 -21.56
C GLY A 496 10.66 28.70 -20.16
N GLU A 497 9.70 29.18 -19.36
CA GLU A 497 9.41 28.63 -18.03
C GLU A 497 8.62 27.31 -18.06
N ALA A 498 7.69 27.14 -19.00
CA ALA A 498 6.91 25.91 -19.13
C ALA A 498 7.79 24.73 -19.56
N TYR A 499 8.68 24.98 -20.53
CA TYR A 499 9.67 24.01 -21.00
C TYR A 499 10.60 23.56 -19.87
N ALA A 500 11.12 24.51 -19.08
CA ALA A 500 11.98 24.23 -17.93
C ALA A 500 11.26 23.42 -16.83
N THR A 501 9.97 23.68 -16.59
CA THR A 501 9.17 22.99 -15.58
C THR A 501 8.93 21.52 -15.97
N VAL A 502 8.64 21.25 -17.24
CA VAL A 502 8.47 19.89 -17.75
C VAL A 502 9.78 19.11 -17.66
N VAL A 503 10.89 19.72 -18.08
CA VAL A 503 12.22 19.10 -18.00
C VAL A 503 12.63 18.85 -16.55
N ALA A 504 12.35 19.76 -15.62
CA ALA A 504 12.66 19.59 -14.20
C ALA A 504 11.87 18.43 -13.57
N ARG A 505 10.58 18.27 -13.91
CA ARG A 505 9.75 17.15 -13.44
C ARG A 505 10.21 15.81 -14.02
N LEU A 506 10.56 15.80 -15.29
CA LEU A 506 11.13 14.61 -15.93
C LEU A 506 12.49 14.25 -15.31
N ALA A 507 13.33 15.25 -15.04
CA ALA A 507 14.62 15.04 -14.42
C ALA A 507 14.49 14.46 -13.00
N GLU A 508 13.54 14.97 -12.21
CA GLU A 508 13.22 14.47 -10.87
C GLU A 508 12.73 13.01 -10.89
N ALA A 509 11.87 12.65 -11.86
CA ALA A 509 11.38 11.30 -12.03
C ALA A 509 12.50 10.31 -12.43
N LEU A 510 13.41 10.74 -13.30
CA LEU A 510 14.52 9.91 -13.79
C LEU A 510 15.65 9.78 -12.75
N LEU A 511 15.89 10.77 -11.91
CA LEU A 511 17.01 10.80 -10.95
C LEU A 511 17.05 9.58 -10.01
N ASN A 512 15.87 9.02 -9.68
CA ASN A 512 15.75 7.88 -8.78
C ASN A 512 15.60 6.53 -9.51
N ARG A 513 15.29 6.53 -10.81
CA ARG A 513 15.02 5.31 -11.59
C ARG A 513 16.15 5.00 -12.57
N GLU A 514 16.58 5.99 -13.35
CA GLU A 514 17.62 5.85 -14.37
C GLU A 514 18.50 7.12 -14.44
N PRO A 515 19.38 7.37 -13.45
CA PRO A 515 20.16 8.61 -13.38
C PRO A 515 21.11 8.82 -14.58
N ASN A 516 21.56 7.73 -15.24
CA ASN A 516 22.38 7.83 -16.45
C ASN A 516 21.61 8.40 -17.66
N SER A 517 20.29 8.21 -17.71
CA SER A 517 19.43 8.72 -18.79
C SER A 517 19.28 10.25 -18.73
N LEU A 518 19.69 10.90 -17.63
CA LEU A 518 19.69 12.36 -17.49
C LEU A 518 20.76 13.05 -18.32
N PHE A 519 21.94 12.45 -18.51
CA PHE A 519 23.03 13.08 -19.26
C PHE A 519 22.67 13.41 -20.72
N PRO A 520 22.15 12.47 -21.54
CA PRO A 520 21.75 12.78 -22.91
C PRO A 520 20.58 13.77 -22.97
N LEU A 521 19.65 13.73 -22.01
CA LEU A 521 18.54 14.68 -21.91
C LEU A 521 19.04 16.11 -21.62
N ILE A 522 19.94 16.27 -20.65
CA ILE A 522 20.51 17.57 -20.28
C ILE A 522 21.32 18.15 -21.44
N ASP A 523 22.09 17.32 -22.16
CA ASP A 523 22.84 17.73 -23.34
C ASP A 523 21.89 18.18 -24.48
N GLN A 524 20.82 17.43 -24.73
CA GLN A 524 19.80 17.81 -25.71
C GLN A 524 19.13 19.14 -25.36
N VAL A 525 18.80 19.35 -24.08
CA VAL A 525 18.18 20.59 -23.59
C VAL A 525 19.15 21.78 -23.70
N ARG A 526 20.45 21.59 -23.42
CA ARG A 526 21.48 22.64 -23.57
C ARG A 526 21.74 23.03 -25.02
N ARG A 527 21.53 22.11 -25.98
CA ARG A 527 21.62 22.37 -27.43
C ARG A 527 20.37 23.06 -27.99
N GLY A 528 19.28 23.09 -27.24
CA GLY A 528 18.03 23.76 -27.58
C GLY A 528 18.07 25.28 -27.39
N PRO A 529 16.90 25.95 -27.40
CA PRO A 529 16.81 27.40 -27.21
C PRO A 529 17.38 27.85 -25.84
N PRO A 530 17.91 29.08 -25.76
CA PRO A 530 18.54 29.59 -24.54
C PRO A 530 17.53 29.63 -23.37
N LEU A 531 17.93 29.02 -22.27
CA LEU A 531 17.12 28.92 -21.07
C LEU A 531 17.23 30.16 -20.18
N ALA A 532 16.13 30.51 -19.53
CA ALA A 532 16.12 31.48 -18.45
C ALA A 532 17.04 31.02 -17.30
N GLN A 533 17.61 31.97 -16.55
CA GLN A 533 18.58 31.67 -15.49
C GLN A 533 18.08 30.63 -14.45
N PRO A 534 16.85 30.71 -13.91
CA PRO A 534 16.37 29.71 -12.95
C PRO A 534 16.30 28.28 -13.51
N ALA A 535 15.96 28.16 -14.80
CA ALA A 535 15.89 26.88 -15.50
C ALA A 535 17.28 26.25 -15.68
N ARG A 536 18.30 27.08 -15.97
CA ARG A 536 19.70 26.63 -16.05
C ARG A 536 20.18 26.12 -14.70
N HIS A 537 19.87 26.84 -13.61
CA HIS A 537 20.24 26.41 -12.26
C HIS A 537 19.63 25.05 -11.90
N LEU A 538 18.37 24.80 -12.24
CA LEU A 538 17.73 23.50 -12.02
C LEU A 538 18.39 22.37 -12.81
N LEU A 539 18.73 22.60 -14.07
CA LEU A 539 19.44 21.61 -14.90
C LEU A 539 20.84 21.30 -14.36
N ASP A 540 21.59 22.32 -13.97
CA ASP A 540 22.94 22.15 -13.40
C ASP A 540 22.88 21.40 -12.05
N TYR A 541 21.83 21.64 -11.26
CA TYR A 541 21.54 20.86 -10.05
C TYR A 541 21.26 19.39 -10.37
N TYR A 542 20.38 19.10 -11.34
CA TYR A 542 20.04 17.72 -11.70
C TYR A 542 21.20 16.97 -12.36
N GLU A 543 22.06 17.66 -13.12
CA GLU A 543 23.33 17.10 -13.61
C GLU A 543 24.23 16.69 -12.43
N GLY A 544 24.43 17.59 -11.46
CA GLY A 544 25.20 17.29 -10.25
C GLY A 544 24.61 16.14 -9.44
N ALA A 545 23.29 16.09 -9.30
CA ALA A 545 22.59 15.02 -8.59
C ALA A 545 22.71 13.67 -9.33
N ALA A 546 22.64 13.67 -10.66
CA ALA A 546 22.86 12.48 -11.49
C ALA A 546 24.30 11.96 -11.35
N LEU A 547 25.28 12.85 -11.36
CA LEU A 547 26.69 12.53 -11.11
C LEU A 547 26.88 11.92 -9.72
N PHE A 548 26.21 12.46 -8.70
CA PHE A 548 26.22 11.89 -7.35
C PHE A 548 25.62 10.48 -7.32
N ARG A 549 24.46 10.27 -7.94
CA ARG A 549 23.77 8.97 -8.03
C ARG A 549 24.55 7.91 -8.82
N THR A 550 25.52 8.33 -9.63
CA THR A 550 26.36 7.46 -10.47
C THR A 550 27.80 7.36 -9.96
N ASP A 551 28.01 7.71 -8.68
CA ASP A 551 29.29 7.65 -7.97
C ASP A 551 30.43 8.54 -8.54
N ARG A 552 30.08 9.52 -9.36
CA ARG A 552 31.01 10.50 -9.97
C ARG A 552 31.16 11.75 -9.08
N TYR A 553 31.53 11.54 -7.82
CA TYR A 553 31.47 12.57 -6.77
C TYR A 553 32.30 13.82 -7.05
N ALA A 554 33.50 13.68 -7.63
CA ALA A 554 34.35 14.84 -7.93
C ALA A 554 33.71 15.78 -8.97
N GLU A 555 33.05 15.19 -9.99
CA GLU A 555 32.35 15.94 -11.03
C GLU A 555 31.05 16.55 -10.47
N ALA A 556 30.32 15.81 -9.64
CA ALA A 556 29.16 16.32 -8.92
C ALA A 556 29.51 17.56 -8.08
N LEU A 557 30.59 17.49 -7.31
CA LEU A 557 31.09 18.61 -6.50
C LEU A 557 31.49 19.82 -7.37
N ALA A 558 32.07 19.60 -8.55
CA ALA A 558 32.37 20.69 -9.49
C ALA A 558 31.09 21.36 -10.03
N CYS A 559 30.03 20.60 -10.31
CA CYS A 559 28.73 21.15 -10.70
C CYS A 559 28.09 21.96 -9.55
N PHE A 560 28.05 21.39 -8.34
CA PHE A 560 27.47 22.07 -7.18
C PHE A 560 28.25 23.34 -6.79
N ALA A 561 29.59 23.31 -6.86
CA ALA A 561 30.42 24.49 -6.58
C ALA A 561 30.14 25.64 -7.55
N ARG A 562 29.96 25.35 -8.86
CA ARG A 562 29.57 26.37 -9.84
C ARG A 562 28.21 26.97 -9.51
N LEU A 563 27.25 26.12 -9.13
CA LEU A 563 25.91 26.57 -8.77
C LEU A 563 25.92 27.49 -7.54
N LEU A 564 26.59 27.06 -6.47
CA LEU A 564 26.67 27.80 -5.21
C LEU A 564 27.45 29.11 -5.30
N ALA A 565 28.33 29.25 -6.28
CA ALA A 565 29.06 30.48 -6.56
C ALA A 565 28.18 31.59 -7.18
N ASP A 566 27.01 31.26 -7.74
CA ASP A 566 26.09 32.25 -8.33
C ASP A 566 25.29 32.97 -7.22
N PRO A 567 25.46 34.30 -7.04
CA PRO A 567 24.70 35.06 -6.05
C PRO A 567 23.20 35.15 -6.37
N ALA A 568 22.78 34.90 -7.62
CA ALA A 568 21.38 34.88 -8.03
C ALA A 568 20.70 33.52 -7.84
N LEU A 569 21.40 32.52 -7.27
CA LEU A 569 20.82 31.21 -6.99
C LEU A 569 19.67 31.31 -5.98
N ALA A 570 18.50 30.80 -6.35
CA ALA A 570 17.32 30.82 -5.50
C ALA A 570 17.58 30.13 -4.14
N PRO A 571 17.13 30.70 -3.00
CA PRO A 571 17.40 30.17 -1.66
C PRO A 571 17.03 28.69 -1.49
N ARG A 572 15.85 28.26 -1.96
CA ARG A 572 15.43 26.84 -1.92
C ARG A 572 16.40 25.93 -2.67
N LEU A 573 16.84 26.33 -3.86
CA LEU A 573 17.77 25.52 -4.65
C LEU A 573 19.19 25.51 -4.05
N ARG A 574 19.60 26.63 -3.43
CA ARG A 574 20.84 26.71 -2.64
C ARG A 574 20.83 25.72 -1.48
N GLY A 575 19.76 25.69 -0.69
CA GLY A 575 19.59 24.71 0.39
C GLY A 575 19.66 23.26 -0.12
N ARG A 576 18.95 22.93 -1.20
CA ARG A 576 18.98 21.57 -1.81
C ARG A 576 20.37 21.18 -2.27
N THR A 577 21.08 22.12 -2.88
CA THR A 577 22.43 21.90 -3.42
C THR A 577 23.44 21.64 -2.31
N LEU A 578 23.40 22.44 -1.23
CA LEU A 578 24.24 22.24 -0.04
C LEU A 578 24.00 20.86 0.59
N ASN A 579 22.73 20.49 0.81
CA ASN A 579 22.37 19.18 1.36
C ASN A 579 22.81 18.01 0.47
N THR A 580 22.72 18.16 -0.85
CA THR A 580 23.09 17.09 -1.81
C THR A 580 24.61 16.99 -2.02
N ALA A 581 25.34 18.11 -1.90
CA ALA A 581 26.79 18.14 -1.99
C ALA A 581 27.48 17.56 -0.74
N ALA A 582 26.87 17.70 0.45
CA ALA A 582 27.46 17.27 1.71
C ALA A 582 27.83 15.77 1.76
N PRO A 583 26.97 14.82 1.35
CA PRO A 583 27.36 13.41 1.20
C PRO A 583 28.52 13.17 0.23
N CYS A 584 28.63 13.96 -0.84
CA CYS A 584 29.77 13.85 -1.76
C CYS A 584 31.11 14.22 -1.08
N PHE A 585 31.11 15.27 -0.24
CA PHE A 585 32.28 15.62 0.56
C PHE A 585 32.62 14.53 1.58
N PHE A 586 31.60 13.96 2.24
CA PHE A 586 31.81 12.86 3.20
C PHE A 586 32.42 11.61 2.52
N LEU A 587 31.84 11.17 1.41
CA LEU A 587 32.29 9.99 0.65
C LEU A 587 33.69 10.15 0.05
N THR A 588 34.13 11.40 -0.18
CA THR A 588 35.50 11.73 -0.64
C THR A 588 36.47 12.02 0.51
N GLY A 589 36.06 11.81 1.77
CA GLY A 589 36.91 11.95 2.96
C GLY A 589 37.04 13.38 3.51
N GLN A 590 36.30 14.35 2.95
CA GLN A 590 36.31 15.75 3.38
C GLN A 590 35.22 16.00 4.44
N VAL A 591 35.34 15.34 5.59
CA VAL A 591 34.31 15.32 6.65
C VAL A 591 33.92 16.72 7.12
N GLN A 592 34.88 17.61 7.39
CA GLN A 592 34.57 18.97 7.85
C GLN A 592 33.72 19.75 6.84
N ARG A 593 34.05 19.65 5.55
CA ARG A 593 33.29 20.32 4.49
C ARG A 593 31.87 19.76 4.37
N ALA A 594 31.67 18.47 4.62
CA ALA A 594 30.33 17.89 4.65
C ALA A 594 29.48 18.52 5.77
N LEU A 595 30.04 18.62 6.99
CA LEU A 595 29.36 19.23 8.14
C LEU A 595 29.08 20.72 7.91
N ASP A 596 30.03 21.47 7.34
CA ASP A 596 29.83 22.88 6.99
C ASP A 596 28.69 23.06 5.99
N ASN A 597 28.57 22.17 4.98
CA ASN A 597 27.50 22.20 3.99
C ASN A 597 26.13 21.83 4.60
N PHE A 598 26.06 20.83 5.48
CA PHE A 598 24.82 20.52 6.19
C PHE A 598 24.38 21.69 7.08
N THR A 599 25.31 22.30 7.81
CA THR A 599 25.04 23.46 8.68
C THR A 599 24.51 24.65 7.86
N ALA A 600 25.17 24.95 6.74
CA ALA A 600 24.73 25.99 5.83
C ALA A 600 23.35 25.67 5.19
N SER A 601 23.09 24.40 4.86
CA SER A 601 21.79 23.97 4.35
C SER A 601 20.69 24.11 5.41
N LEU A 602 20.98 23.74 6.66
CA LEU A 602 20.03 23.79 7.77
C LEU A 602 19.59 25.23 8.01
N ALA A 603 20.54 26.18 8.05
CA ALA A 603 20.25 27.60 8.20
C ALA A 603 19.31 28.13 7.11
N VAL A 604 19.52 27.72 5.84
CA VAL A 604 18.64 28.12 4.73
C VAL A 604 17.20 27.62 4.95
N TRP A 605 17.01 26.37 5.39
CA TRP A 605 15.67 25.82 5.59
C TRP A 605 14.96 26.39 6.82
N GLN A 606 15.71 26.73 7.86
CA GLN A 606 15.20 27.43 9.05
C GLN A 606 14.74 28.85 8.71
N GLU A 607 15.52 29.59 7.91
CA GLU A 607 15.15 30.92 7.41
C GLU A 607 13.91 30.90 6.51
N LEU A 608 13.73 29.82 5.73
CA LEU A 608 12.58 29.64 4.84
C LEU A 608 11.34 29.04 5.53
N HIS A 609 11.47 28.62 6.79
CA HIS A 609 10.43 27.94 7.55
C HIS A 609 9.87 26.68 6.85
N GLU A 610 10.75 25.85 6.30
CA GLU A 610 10.42 24.61 5.58
C GLU A 610 10.81 23.36 6.42
N PRO A 611 9.99 22.96 7.42
CA PRO A 611 10.38 21.95 8.43
C PRO A 611 10.62 20.55 7.86
N ALA A 612 10.01 20.20 6.72
CA ALA A 612 10.26 18.92 6.06
C ALA A 612 11.67 18.82 5.46
N GLU A 613 12.18 19.93 4.89
CA GLU A 613 13.54 19.98 4.33
C GLU A 613 14.58 20.13 5.46
N GLU A 614 14.25 20.83 6.56
CA GLU A 614 15.05 20.86 7.79
C GLU A 614 15.26 19.45 8.35
N ALA A 615 14.18 18.67 8.49
CA ALA A 615 14.24 17.30 8.98
C ALA A 615 15.11 16.40 8.11
N LYS A 616 15.08 16.59 6.78
CA LYS A 616 15.92 15.84 5.84
C LYS A 616 17.41 16.15 6.01
N VAL A 617 17.78 17.40 6.30
CA VAL A 617 19.17 17.76 6.61
C VAL A 617 19.61 17.11 7.92
N LEU A 618 18.78 17.19 8.96
CA LEU A 618 19.05 16.58 10.27
C LEU A 618 19.19 15.06 10.17
N LEU A 619 18.35 14.39 9.37
CA LEU A 619 18.49 12.97 9.06
C LEU A 619 19.87 12.65 8.49
N ASN A 620 20.30 13.39 7.48
CA ASN A 620 21.61 13.18 6.85
C ASN A 620 22.79 13.49 7.79
N MET A 621 22.67 14.51 8.64
CA MET A 621 23.66 14.79 9.70
C MET A 621 23.73 13.64 10.71
N GLY A 622 22.58 13.08 11.10
CA GLY A 622 22.52 11.91 11.97
C GLY A 622 23.21 10.68 11.39
N ILE A 623 22.98 10.39 10.10
CA ILE A 623 23.66 9.30 9.37
C ILE A 623 25.18 9.52 9.38
N VAL A 624 25.64 10.74 9.08
CA VAL A 624 27.08 11.04 9.08
C VAL A 624 27.68 10.94 10.49
N ALA A 625 26.99 11.42 11.53
CA ALA A 625 27.44 11.28 12.91
C ALA A 625 27.54 9.81 13.34
N TYR A 626 26.57 8.98 12.94
CA TYR A 626 26.59 7.54 13.17
C TYR A 626 27.78 6.85 12.49
N GLU A 627 28.06 7.16 11.22
CA GLU A 627 29.22 6.63 10.48
C GLU A 627 30.57 7.10 11.06
N LEU A 628 30.59 8.21 11.79
CA LEU A 628 31.75 8.71 12.54
C LEU A 628 31.84 8.12 13.97
N HIS A 629 30.94 7.21 14.34
CA HIS A 629 30.81 6.64 15.68
C HIS A 629 30.52 7.67 16.78
N ARG A 630 29.88 8.79 16.43
CA ARG A 630 29.44 9.85 17.36
C ARG A 630 27.96 9.62 17.69
N TYR A 631 27.68 8.51 18.37
CA TYR A 631 26.31 8.01 18.54
C TYR A 631 25.37 8.97 19.30
N ASP A 632 25.87 9.70 20.30
CA ASP A 632 25.07 10.69 21.03
C ASP A 632 24.61 11.85 20.13
N GLU A 633 25.51 12.33 19.26
CA GLU A 633 25.22 13.38 18.26
C GLU A 633 24.28 12.84 17.17
N ALA A 634 24.45 11.58 16.77
CA ALA A 634 23.55 10.91 15.82
C ALA A 634 22.13 10.79 16.37
N GLU A 635 21.98 10.36 17.63
CA GLU A 635 20.70 10.27 18.31
C GLU A 635 20.00 11.64 18.39
N GLU A 636 20.72 12.69 18.78
CA GLU A 636 20.17 14.05 18.88
C GLU A 636 19.60 14.52 17.54
N HIS A 637 20.38 14.41 16.46
CA HIS A 637 19.95 14.81 15.13
C HIS A 637 18.76 13.99 14.62
N LEU A 638 18.75 12.67 14.86
CA LEU A 638 17.68 11.77 14.40
C LEU A 638 16.37 11.94 15.17
N ARG A 639 16.44 12.29 16.47
CA ARG A 639 15.26 12.65 17.26
C ARG A 639 14.64 13.96 16.78
N LEU A 640 15.46 14.99 16.58
CA LEU A 640 15.00 16.26 16.03
C LEU A 640 14.38 16.08 14.64
N ALA A 641 15.01 15.28 13.77
CA ALA A 641 14.46 14.93 12.45
C ALA A 641 13.11 14.20 12.55
N THR A 642 12.98 13.26 13.50
CA THR A 642 11.73 12.51 13.73
C THR A 642 10.57 13.44 14.11
N ASP A 643 10.81 14.34 15.06
CA ASP A 643 9.80 15.26 15.58
C ASP A 643 9.37 16.30 14.53
N LEU A 644 10.33 16.83 13.77
CA LEU A 644 10.04 17.72 12.64
C LEU A 644 9.30 17.00 11.51
N CYS A 645 9.66 15.76 11.18
CA CYS A 645 8.92 14.99 10.16
C CYS A 645 7.47 14.73 10.60
N ARG A 646 7.24 14.46 11.88
CA ARG A 646 5.89 14.22 12.43
C ARG A 646 5.04 15.50 12.37
N SER A 647 5.61 16.65 12.74
CA SER A 647 4.87 17.92 12.71
C SER A 647 4.63 18.42 11.28
N ALA A 648 5.52 18.12 10.34
CA ALA A 648 5.42 18.49 8.93
C ALA A 648 4.61 17.51 8.06
N GLY A 649 4.14 16.38 8.61
CA GLY A 649 3.44 15.34 7.84
C GLY A 649 4.33 14.57 6.85
N ALA A 650 5.65 14.61 7.02
CA ALA A 650 6.64 14.00 6.13
C ALA A 650 6.89 12.52 6.48
N LEU A 651 5.88 11.66 6.25
CA LEU A 651 5.85 10.26 6.73
C LEU A 651 6.98 9.37 6.19
N SER A 652 7.43 9.59 4.94
CA SER A 652 8.56 8.83 4.36
C SER A 652 9.88 9.12 5.07
N TRP A 653 10.15 10.39 5.36
CA TRP A 653 11.34 10.83 6.08
C TRP A 653 11.26 10.50 7.57
N HIS A 654 10.05 10.49 8.16
CA HIS A 654 9.83 9.99 9.52
C HIS A 654 10.25 8.53 9.67
N ALA A 655 9.84 7.67 8.73
CA ALA A 655 10.21 6.25 8.74
C ALA A 655 11.73 6.06 8.58
N ALA A 656 12.37 6.84 7.70
CA ALA A 656 13.82 6.81 7.52
C ALA A 656 14.56 7.22 8.80
N ALA A 657 14.17 8.32 9.45
CA ALA A 657 14.78 8.77 10.70
C ALA A 657 14.61 7.76 11.84
N GLN A 658 13.45 7.11 11.95
CA GLN A 658 13.20 6.05 12.92
C GLN A 658 14.05 4.80 12.67
N ASN A 659 14.27 4.44 11.40
CA ASN A 659 15.14 3.31 11.05
C ASN A 659 16.59 3.58 11.47
N GLU A 660 17.12 4.75 11.15
CA GLU A 660 18.49 5.14 11.54
C GLU A 660 18.64 5.23 13.07
N LEU A 661 17.62 5.75 13.77
CA LEU A 661 17.63 5.80 15.23
C LEU A 661 17.67 4.39 15.85
N GLY A 662 16.99 3.43 15.23
CA GLY A 662 17.09 2.01 15.61
C GLY A 662 18.49 1.42 15.42
N LEU A 663 19.24 1.87 14.40
CA LEU A 663 20.63 1.47 14.21
C LEU A 663 21.54 2.06 15.29
N VAL A 664 21.32 3.33 15.68
CA VAL A 664 22.04 3.96 16.79
C VAL A 664 21.82 3.18 18.09
N TYR A 665 20.57 2.85 18.45
CA TYR A 665 20.28 2.10 19.68
C TYR A 665 20.76 0.64 19.69
N ARG A 666 20.97 0.05 18.51
CA ARG A 666 21.54 -1.30 18.42
C ARG A 666 23.05 -1.29 18.70
N ASP A 667 23.73 -0.22 18.30
CA ASP A 667 25.19 -0.14 18.25
C ASP A 667 25.81 0.73 19.36
N GLN A 668 24.98 1.49 20.10
CA GLN A 668 25.26 2.00 21.46
C GLN A 668 25.22 0.84 22.46
#